data_AF-A0A366XET3-F1
#
_entry.id   AF-A0A366XET3-F1
#
_cell.length_a   1.000
_cell.length_b   1.000
_cell.length_c   1.000
_cell.angle_alpha   90.00
_cell.angle_beta   90.00
_cell.angle_gamma   90.00
#
_symmetry.space_group_name_H-M   'P 1'
#
loop_
_entity.id
_entity.type
_entity.pdbx_description
1 polymer ?
#
loop_
_entity_poly.entity_id
_entity_poly.type
_entity_poly.pdbx_seq_one_letter_code
_entity_poly.pdbx_strand_id
1 'polypeptide(L)'
;MKFNSTSNKKTILASAVSIAILSGCGGGSSSSDPQPTPVSHALISTIDLPVGNDECVNGGIKVIAGYDENNNDILEDNEYESNQVICNDGTRVEQEEGKEIFEEALVAIAYIAKNDERCASGGQQIFLGLDANSNKLLDHDEISSTEILCSVGADFAPEPIINAITANPAIVSIGGSTVLTATISNLLNTDSVIWQDADGNEITPDDAGSPNVITVTVGDSVGQEVYTLSLVTKDADGNTVVHKKNIVITVAEAPASTQSVVLNTQQVFLPEGYTTSTLTGDVHGSIIYAEPISTSDISSRSIPTPEQTDLAGFVAEKQSLNGDTSSLEMLESSMSAFTTQIFGNVVQTSQAILSNGDVSATYKIKLYQGQKLTELLSTLIEQVALNKVGGSASVLVPSASEIPQENYQLDISVSYNATSDVGVITTTLISDEKIVDYNELIVSTTSEVIKAPTDATLELANDSFVAVDQAASKADFLFVIDNSGSMSDEQTAISKLTQSFSDTFVNSGIDFMVGTITTDSDELRGVGFTNDIVQLEDDFKPGTSGSARERGIYYSELALSSGGTVDLSGYPREGASMSVVIMSDEESQYQRYTNDPEFDPNNNLFVDNGYRVYSLVQPSDARDSQYDDLSTSTFGKTLNIDVTEEYQSFVETMAQNAGAISAGYKLVQATQYQVVSSSIKVTVNGLNVERNALNGWQYYPLSQSIVFSGSAIPVAGANIVMAYQYVK
;
A
#
# COMPACT_ATOMS: atom_id res chain seq x y z
N MET A 1 30.54 -5.07 66.79
CA MET A 1 30.32 -6.52 66.52
C MET A 1 31.12 -6.92 65.28
N LYS A 2 31.12 -8.20 64.87
CA LYS A 2 32.12 -8.72 63.91
C LYS A 2 31.93 -8.19 62.49
N PHE A 3 32.97 -7.57 61.94
CA PHE A 3 33.27 -7.70 60.51
C PHE A 3 33.84 -9.11 60.26
N ASN A 4 33.58 -9.66 59.07
CA ASN A 4 34.52 -10.54 58.37
C ASN A 4 34.09 -10.68 56.91
N SER A 5 34.99 -10.36 55.98
CA SER A 5 34.85 -10.72 54.56
C SER A 5 36.04 -11.59 54.18
N THR A 6 35.75 -12.72 53.53
CA THR A 6 36.74 -13.64 52.96
C THR A 6 36.29 -13.92 51.52
N SER A 7 36.97 -13.46 50.47
CA SER A 7 38.37 -13.68 50.06
C SER A 7 38.47 -14.78 49.01
N ASN A 8 39.10 -14.44 47.86
CA ASN A 8 39.62 -15.35 46.82
C ASN A 8 38.56 -16.02 45.90
N LYS A 9 38.86 -16.37 44.62
CA LYS A 9 40.18 -16.55 43.96
C LYS A 9 40.08 -16.45 42.41
N LYS A 10 40.91 -15.58 41.78
CA LYS A 10 41.59 -15.75 40.46
C LYS A 10 40.70 -16.07 39.21
N THR A 11 41.14 -16.13 37.95
CA THR A 11 42.42 -16.01 37.19
C THR A 11 42.02 -15.52 35.76
N ILE A 12 42.83 -14.99 34.82
CA ILE A 12 44.28 -14.91 34.55
C ILE A 12 44.59 -13.48 33.97
N LEU A 13 45.87 -13.06 33.87
CA LEU A 13 46.31 -12.09 32.87
C LEU A 13 47.37 -12.73 31.96
N ALA A 14 47.31 -12.45 30.65
CA ALA A 14 48.37 -12.77 29.69
C ALA A 14 48.99 -11.47 29.16
N SER A 15 50.32 -11.40 29.12
CA SER A 15 51.06 -10.24 28.62
C SER A 15 51.88 -10.64 27.41
N ALA A 16 51.65 -9.97 26.27
CA ALA A 16 52.51 -10.05 25.10
C ALA A 16 53.67 -9.06 25.22
N VAL A 17 54.84 -9.41 24.69
CA VAL A 17 56.09 -8.64 24.82
C VAL A 17 56.50 -8.07 23.46
N SER A 18 56.50 -6.75 23.32
CA SER A 18 56.98 -6.07 22.12
C SER A 18 58.49 -6.16 22.00
N ILE A 19 58.99 -6.78 20.92
CA ILE A 19 60.42 -6.84 20.58
C ILE A 19 60.73 -5.70 19.60
N ALA A 20 61.61 -4.78 20.00
CA ALA A 20 62.10 -3.72 19.12
C ALA A 20 63.36 -4.17 18.35
N ILE A 21 63.38 -3.98 17.03
CA ILE A 21 64.56 -4.19 16.18
C ILE A 21 64.74 -2.95 15.30
N LEU A 22 65.88 -2.27 15.42
CA LEU A 22 66.30 -1.23 14.48
C LEU A 22 67.37 -1.76 13.54
N SER A 23 67.15 -1.65 12.22
CA SER A 23 68.02 -0.93 11.26
C SER A 23 67.81 -1.42 9.83
N GLY A 24 67.77 -0.48 8.88
CA GLY A 24 67.61 -0.76 7.46
C GLY A 24 67.18 0.50 6.71
N CYS A 25 68.14 1.21 6.11
CA CYS A 25 67.88 2.42 5.33
C CYS A 25 68.04 2.11 3.83
N GLY A 26 67.01 2.39 3.03
CA GLY A 26 67.02 2.28 1.59
C GLY A 26 65.86 3.10 1.01
N GLY A 27 66.17 4.15 0.25
CA GLY A 27 65.17 5.11 -0.22
C GLY A 27 64.53 4.72 -1.56
N GLY A 28 63.22 4.86 -1.64
CA GLY A 28 62.43 4.82 -2.87
C GLY A 28 61.13 5.59 -2.64
N SER A 29 61.02 6.79 -3.23
CA SER A 29 59.92 7.72 -2.95
C SER A 29 58.71 7.44 -3.84
N SER A 30 57.81 6.58 -3.35
CA SER A 30 56.42 6.52 -3.78
C SER A 30 55.54 6.57 -2.53
N SER A 31 55.06 7.77 -2.19
CA SER A 31 53.94 7.91 -1.28
C SER A 31 52.68 7.43 -2.00
N SER A 32 52.40 6.14 -1.89
CA SER A 32 51.00 5.71 -1.90
C SER A 32 50.36 6.34 -0.67
N ASP A 33 49.59 7.40 -0.85
CA ASP A 33 48.58 7.75 0.14
C ASP A 33 47.71 6.52 0.40
N PRO A 34 47.22 6.29 1.63
CA PRO A 34 46.24 5.25 1.86
C PRO A 34 45.04 5.56 0.96
N GLN A 35 44.79 4.69 -0.03
CA GLN A 35 43.48 4.70 -0.69
C GLN A 35 42.43 4.47 0.40
N PRO A 36 41.32 5.22 0.40
CA PRO A 36 40.21 4.87 1.28
C PRO A 36 39.83 3.43 0.98
N THR A 37 39.71 2.60 2.02
CA THR A 37 39.05 1.30 1.88
C THR A 37 37.65 1.57 1.35
N PRO A 38 37.23 0.95 0.23
CA PRO A 38 35.85 1.04 -0.24
C PRO A 38 34.87 0.71 0.89
N VAL A 39 33.63 1.18 0.75
CA VAL A 39 32.55 0.61 1.55
C VAL A 39 32.27 -0.76 0.96
N SER A 40 32.39 -1.81 1.77
CA SER A 40 31.83 -3.11 1.44
C SER A 40 30.44 -3.16 2.03
N HIS A 41 29.47 -3.37 1.15
CA HIS A 41 28.07 -3.35 1.51
C HIS A 41 27.76 -4.59 2.36
N ALA A 42 27.09 -4.38 3.49
CA ALA A 42 26.40 -5.45 4.19
C ALA A 42 25.33 -5.98 3.23
N LEU A 43 25.43 -7.27 2.89
CA LEU A 43 24.51 -7.97 2.02
C LEU A 43 24.02 -9.23 2.73
N ILE A 44 22.77 -9.59 2.46
CA ILE A 44 22.10 -10.76 3.02
C ILE A 44 21.47 -11.52 1.87
N SER A 45 21.59 -12.85 1.89
CA SER A 45 20.91 -13.77 0.98
C SER A 45 20.11 -14.78 1.80
N THR A 46 18.83 -14.91 1.47
CA THR A 46 17.94 -15.96 1.95
C THR A 46 17.94 -17.14 0.97
N ILE A 47 17.86 -18.36 1.50
CA ILE A 47 17.79 -19.60 0.73
C ILE A 47 16.76 -20.52 1.38
N ASP A 48 15.70 -20.85 0.66
CA ASP A 48 14.68 -21.78 1.12
C ASP A 48 15.23 -23.21 1.19
N LEU A 49 15.01 -23.85 2.33
CA LEU A 49 15.37 -25.24 2.57
C LEU A 49 14.12 -26.10 2.33
N PRO A 50 14.10 -26.98 1.30
CA PRO A 50 12.96 -27.84 1.05
C PRO A 50 12.81 -28.92 2.13
N VAL A 51 11.58 -29.43 2.31
CA VAL A 51 11.29 -30.55 3.22
C VAL A 51 12.19 -31.76 2.89
N GLY A 52 12.82 -32.32 3.92
CA GLY A 52 13.81 -33.40 3.82
C GLY A 52 15.26 -32.93 3.61
N ASN A 53 15.57 -31.64 3.79
CA ASN A 53 16.95 -31.13 3.84
C ASN A 53 17.69 -31.66 5.10
N ASP A 54 19.01 -31.88 4.99
CA ASP A 54 19.86 -32.37 6.08
C ASP A 54 20.03 -31.35 7.23
N GLU A 55 19.88 -30.05 6.96
CA GLU A 55 19.90 -28.97 7.96
C GLU A 55 18.52 -28.75 8.60
N CYS A 56 17.45 -28.79 7.79
CA CYS A 56 16.06 -28.69 8.25
C CYS A 56 15.16 -29.78 7.63
N VAL A 57 14.83 -30.80 8.42
CA VAL A 57 14.01 -31.95 7.98
C VAL A 57 12.59 -31.51 7.57
N ASN A 58 12.04 -30.48 8.22
CA ASN A 58 10.70 -29.93 7.97
C ASN A 58 10.71 -28.79 6.93
N GLY A 59 11.86 -28.53 6.32
CA GLY A 59 12.13 -27.28 5.61
C GLY A 59 12.33 -26.08 6.55
N GLY A 60 12.55 -24.91 5.97
CA GLY A 60 12.81 -23.64 6.67
C GLY A 60 13.61 -22.68 5.82
N ILE A 61 14.23 -21.67 6.42
CA ILE A 61 15.04 -20.67 5.71
C ILE A 61 16.48 -20.67 6.25
N LYS A 62 17.44 -20.63 5.32
CA LYS A 62 18.85 -20.35 5.59
C LYS A 62 19.17 -18.92 5.23
N VAL A 63 19.79 -18.20 6.15
CA VAL A 63 20.24 -16.81 5.95
C VAL A 63 21.75 -16.80 5.93
N ILE A 64 22.32 -16.27 4.84
CA ILE A 64 23.75 -16.03 4.69
C ILE A 64 23.95 -14.51 4.70
N ALA A 65 24.87 -14.03 5.53
CA ALA A 65 25.14 -12.60 5.69
C ALA A 65 26.64 -12.34 5.57
N GLY A 66 27.02 -11.28 4.87
CA GLY A 66 28.42 -11.05 4.49
C GLY A 66 28.69 -9.67 3.94
N TYR A 67 29.93 -9.47 3.49
CA TYR A 67 30.39 -8.22 2.90
C TYR A 67 30.75 -8.44 1.45
N ASP A 68 30.07 -7.77 0.52
CA ASP A 68 30.53 -7.73 -0.87
C ASP A 68 31.85 -6.95 -0.93
N GLU A 69 32.97 -7.66 -1.11
CA GLU A 69 34.31 -7.08 -1.23
C GLU A 69 34.57 -6.55 -2.65
N ASN A 70 33.82 -7.02 -3.64
CA ASN A 70 34.12 -6.83 -5.06
C ASN A 70 33.12 -5.94 -5.81
N ASN A 71 31.99 -5.62 -5.19
CA ASN A 71 30.86 -4.81 -5.65
C ASN A 71 30.24 -5.39 -6.93
N ASN A 72 29.68 -6.61 -6.80
CA ASN A 72 28.96 -7.32 -7.85
C ASN A 72 27.52 -7.72 -7.47
N ASP A 73 27.06 -7.33 -6.27
CA ASP A 73 25.72 -7.57 -5.72
C ASP A 73 25.39 -9.06 -5.46
N ILE A 74 26.41 -9.93 -5.34
CA ILE A 74 26.28 -11.37 -5.08
C ILE A 74 27.27 -11.78 -3.98
N LEU A 75 26.78 -12.31 -2.85
CA LEU A 75 27.65 -12.92 -1.84
C LEU A 75 28.32 -14.19 -2.38
N GLU A 76 29.65 -14.21 -2.40
CA GLU A 76 30.46 -15.38 -2.75
C GLU A 76 30.89 -16.19 -1.50
N ASP A 77 31.29 -17.47 -1.67
CA ASP A 77 31.78 -18.36 -0.59
C ASP A 77 32.97 -17.77 0.23
N ASN A 78 33.64 -16.73 -0.28
CA ASN A 78 34.72 -15.99 0.38
C ASN A 78 34.27 -14.76 1.19
N GLU A 79 33.02 -14.33 1.04
CA GLU A 79 32.46 -13.09 1.59
C GLU A 79 31.47 -13.33 2.75
N TYR A 80 31.10 -14.59 3.02
CA TYR A 80 30.22 -14.97 4.12
C TYR A 80 30.88 -14.74 5.49
N GLU A 81 30.25 -13.93 6.35
CA GLU A 81 30.63 -13.73 7.76
C GLU A 81 29.75 -14.55 8.71
N SER A 82 28.44 -14.61 8.44
CA SER A 82 27.47 -15.40 9.20
C SER A 82 26.65 -16.32 8.31
N ASN A 83 26.23 -17.43 8.89
CA ASN A 83 25.15 -18.27 8.37
C ASN A 83 24.28 -18.71 9.54
N GLN A 84 22.99 -18.39 9.47
CA GLN A 84 21.97 -18.89 10.38
C GLN A 84 20.96 -19.74 9.61
N VAL A 85 20.31 -20.63 10.34
CA VAL A 85 19.28 -21.53 9.80
C VAL A 85 18.14 -21.55 10.81
N ILE A 86 16.94 -21.27 10.35
CA ILE A 86 15.72 -21.45 11.11
C ILE A 86 14.85 -22.48 10.39
N CYS A 87 14.47 -23.54 11.10
CA CYS A 87 13.63 -24.60 10.57
C CYS A 87 12.18 -24.34 10.95
N ASN A 88 11.26 -24.67 10.05
CA ASN A 88 9.84 -24.74 10.36
C ASN A 88 9.64 -25.73 11.53
N ASP A 89 8.74 -25.42 12.45
CA ASP A 89 8.58 -26.19 13.69
C ASP A 89 8.29 -27.67 13.39
N GLY A 90 7.50 -27.90 12.33
CA GLY A 90 7.05 -29.21 11.88
C GLY A 90 6.30 -29.98 12.95
N THR A 91 5.64 -29.28 13.89
CA THR A 91 4.40 -29.87 14.39
C THR A 91 3.44 -29.97 13.21
N ARG A 92 2.63 -31.01 13.26
CA ARG A 92 1.45 -31.18 12.40
C ARG A 92 0.32 -31.26 13.37
N VAL A 93 -0.15 -30.11 13.84
CA VAL A 93 -1.34 -30.10 14.69
C VAL A 93 -2.55 -30.25 13.77
N GLU A 94 -2.85 -31.50 13.44
CA GLU A 94 -4.16 -31.92 12.94
C GLU A 94 -5.19 -31.62 14.06
N GLN A 95 -5.59 -30.35 14.17
CA GLN A 95 -6.97 -30.04 14.52
C GLN A 95 -7.86 -30.46 13.34
N GLU A 96 -9.15 -30.65 13.59
CA GLU A 96 -10.00 -31.32 12.61
C GLU A 96 -10.13 -30.46 11.33
N GLU A 97 -10.04 -31.12 10.15
CA GLU A 97 -10.34 -30.56 8.82
C GLU A 97 -9.24 -29.73 8.10
N GLY A 98 -8.06 -30.35 7.91
CA GLY A 98 -7.42 -30.36 6.58
C GLY A 98 -6.22 -29.43 6.35
N LYS A 99 -6.20 -28.22 6.93
CA LYS A 99 -5.00 -27.35 6.96
C LYS A 99 -4.03 -27.89 8.02
N GLU A 100 -2.78 -28.19 7.65
CA GLU A 100 -1.75 -28.60 8.62
C GLU A 100 -1.23 -27.35 9.35
N ILE A 101 -1.57 -27.19 10.64
CA ILE A 101 -0.96 -26.12 11.45
C ILE A 101 0.53 -26.41 11.58
N PHE A 102 1.32 -25.46 11.08
CA PHE A 102 2.76 -25.53 10.82
C PHE A 102 3.31 -24.11 10.99
N GLU A 103 4.11 -23.87 12.02
CA GLU A 103 4.67 -22.54 12.27
C GLU A 103 5.82 -22.32 11.27
N GLU A 104 5.61 -21.41 10.32
CA GLU A 104 6.55 -21.18 9.21
C GLU A 104 7.73 -20.31 9.66
N ALA A 105 8.94 -20.69 9.27
CA ALA A 105 10.15 -19.95 9.60
C ALA A 105 10.25 -18.68 8.75
N LEU A 106 10.08 -17.51 9.37
CA LEU A 106 10.18 -16.21 8.71
C LEU A 106 11.50 -15.49 9.02
N VAL A 107 11.91 -14.64 8.08
CA VAL A 107 13.09 -13.78 8.16
C VAL A 107 12.68 -12.34 7.88
N ALA A 108 12.99 -11.43 8.80
CA ALA A 108 12.87 -9.99 8.56
C ALA A 108 14.25 -9.34 8.51
N ILE A 109 14.43 -8.41 7.57
CA ILE A 109 15.66 -7.64 7.39
C ILE A 109 15.30 -6.16 7.57
N ALA A 110 15.63 -5.61 8.73
CA ALA A 110 15.45 -4.19 9.01
C ALA A 110 16.74 -3.40 8.75
N TYR A 111 16.62 -2.16 8.28
CA TYR A 111 17.77 -1.28 8.09
C TYR A 111 18.12 -0.54 9.38
N ILE A 112 19.40 -0.53 9.72
CA ILE A 112 19.96 0.30 10.80
C ILE A 112 20.50 1.57 10.14
N ALA A 113 19.88 2.71 10.44
CA ALA A 113 20.31 4.00 9.89
C ALA A 113 21.73 4.39 10.35
N LYS A 114 22.43 5.15 9.52
CA LYS A 114 23.77 5.67 9.83
C LYS A 114 23.76 6.58 11.06
N ASN A 115 24.80 6.46 11.90
CA ASN A 115 24.95 7.06 13.24
C ASN A 115 24.06 6.46 14.36
N ASP A 116 23.33 5.36 14.11
CA ASP A 116 22.66 4.60 15.17
C ASP A 116 23.69 4.01 16.18
N GLU A 117 23.30 3.86 17.46
CA GLU A 117 24.18 3.34 18.51
C GLU A 117 24.57 1.85 18.31
N ARG A 118 23.78 1.08 17.55
CA ARG A 118 24.06 -0.30 17.12
C ARG A 118 25.18 -0.34 16.07
N CYS A 119 25.06 0.48 15.03
CA CYS A 119 25.98 0.54 13.89
C CYS A 119 26.25 1.99 13.47
N ALA A 120 27.39 2.54 13.86
CA ALA A 120 27.75 3.93 13.54
C ALA A 120 27.81 4.21 12.02
N SER A 121 28.17 3.22 11.21
CA SER A 121 28.20 3.29 9.73
C SER A 121 26.83 3.04 9.06
N GLY A 122 25.79 2.71 9.84
CA GLY A 122 24.59 2.03 9.35
C GLY A 122 24.83 0.52 9.14
N GLY A 123 23.78 -0.21 8.74
CA GLY A 123 23.83 -1.64 8.48
C GLY A 123 22.45 -2.28 8.35
N GLN A 124 22.37 -3.57 8.68
CA GLN A 124 21.14 -4.36 8.73
C GLN A 124 20.99 -5.09 10.08
N GLN A 125 19.74 -5.33 10.47
CA GLN A 125 19.37 -6.20 11.58
C GLN A 125 18.51 -7.35 11.04
N ILE A 126 18.99 -8.57 11.27
CA ILE A 126 18.34 -9.82 10.86
C ILE A 126 17.52 -10.31 12.03
N PHE A 127 16.25 -10.63 11.80
CA PHE A 127 15.38 -11.30 12.76
C PHE A 127 14.93 -12.64 12.18
N LEU A 128 14.92 -13.67 13.02
CA LEU A 128 14.42 -15.01 12.67
C LEU A 128 13.36 -15.42 13.68
N GLY A 129 12.20 -15.84 13.22
CA GLY A 129 11.12 -16.34 14.08
C GLY A 129 10.25 -17.36 13.40
N LEU A 130 9.21 -17.78 14.12
CA LEU A 130 8.18 -18.69 13.63
C LEU A 130 6.87 -17.91 13.58
N ASP A 131 6.22 -17.94 12.41
CA ASP A 131 4.89 -17.37 12.17
C ASP A 131 3.86 -18.16 12.99
N ALA A 132 3.65 -17.71 14.23
CA ALA A 132 2.86 -18.40 15.25
C ALA A 132 1.38 -18.02 15.18
N ASN A 133 1.06 -16.94 14.45
CA ASN A 133 -0.30 -16.48 14.19
C ASN A 133 -0.76 -16.66 12.72
N SER A 134 0.14 -17.11 11.84
CA SER A 134 -0.09 -17.39 10.41
C SER A 134 -0.36 -16.17 9.51
N ASN A 135 0.07 -14.96 9.91
CA ASN A 135 -0.16 -13.71 9.16
C ASN A 135 0.89 -13.38 8.09
N LYS A 136 1.93 -14.21 7.90
CA LYS A 136 3.04 -14.00 6.95
C LYS A 136 3.92 -12.77 7.20
N LEU A 137 3.80 -12.14 8.37
CA LEU A 137 4.73 -11.14 8.88
C LEU A 137 5.46 -11.68 10.11
N LEU A 138 6.73 -11.33 10.29
CA LEU A 138 7.41 -11.62 11.55
C LEU A 138 7.05 -10.57 12.60
N ASP A 139 6.14 -10.90 13.53
CA ASP A 139 5.73 -9.99 14.61
C ASP A 139 6.81 -9.86 15.71
N HIS A 140 6.77 -8.78 16.50
CA HIS A 140 7.80 -8.51 17.52
C HIS A 140 7.93 -9.63 18.58
N ASP A 141 6.81 -10.24 18.98
CA ASP A 141 6.75 -11.27 20.01
C ASP A 141 7.14 -12.68 19.47
N GLU A 142 7.33 -12.83 18.16
CA GLU A 142 7.69 -14.09 17.48
C GLU A 142 9.21 -14.24 17.24
N ILE A 143 9.97 -13.16 17.44
CA ILE A 143 11.42 -13.10 17.23
C ILE A 143 12.15 -14.09 18.15
N SER A 144 12.74 -15.13 17.56
CA SER A 144 13.49 -16.18 18.26
C SER A 144 15.01 -15.94 18.27
N SER A 145 15.54 -15.31 17.22
CA SER A 145 16.95 -14.95 17.04
C SER A 145 17.08 -13.54 16.46
N THR A 146 18.22 -12.90 16.71
CA THR A 146 18.53 -11.56 16.18
C THR A 146 20.03 -11.44 15.95
N GLU A 147 20.42 -10.96 14.77
CA GLU A 147 21.80 -10.65 14.41
C GLU A 147 21.90 -9.24 13.81
N ILE A 148 23.06 -8.60 13.93
CA ILE A 148 23.33 -7.25 13.44
C ILE A 148 24.59 -7.29 12.57
N LEU A 149 24.46 -6.85 11.32
CA LEU A 149 25.56 -6.70 10.37
C LEU A 149 25.77 -5.21 10.08
N CYS A 150 26.81 -4.62 10.66
CA CYS A 150 27.15 -3.22 10.43
C CYS A 150 27.99 -3.05 9.15
N SER A 151 27.65 -2.07 8.31
CA SER A 151 28.44 -1.75 7.11
C SER A 151 29.87 -1.32 7.46
N VAL A 152 30.85 -1.72 6.65
CA VAL A 152 32.28 -1.46 6.88
C VAL A 152 32.89 -0.63 5.75
N GLY A 153 33.77 0.32 6.10
CA GLY A 153 34.48 1.15 5.12
C GLY A 153 34.79 2.55 5.61
N ALA A 154 35.32 3.38 4.72
CA ALA A 154 35.44 4.82 4.94
C ALA A 154 34.28 5.56 4.26
N ASP A 155 33.56 6.38 5.03
CA ASP A 155 32.40 7.13 4.56
C ASP A 155 32.78 8.15 3.47
N PHE A 156 32.22 7.98 2.27
CA PHE A 156 32.30 8.99 1.21
C PHE A 156 31.19 10.04 1.42
N ALA A 157 31.43 11.28 0.98
CA ALA A 157 30.37 12.27 0.93
C ALA A 157 29.26 11.76 -0.02
N PRO A 158 28.00 11.65 0.42
CA PRO A 158 26.94 11.08 -0.40
C PRO A 158 26.62 12.00 -1.58
N GLU A 159 26.32 11.41 -2.75
CA GLU A 159 26.09 12.16 -3.98
C GLU A 159 24.80 13.01 -3.92
N PRO A 160 24.70 14.12 -4.68
CA PRO A 160 23.47 14.90 -4.80
C PRO A 160 22.36 14.11 -5.51
N ILE A 161 21.26 13.85 -4.79
CA ILE A 161 20.14 13.02 -5.27
C ILE A 161 18.90 13.89 -5.49
N ILE A 162 18.25 13.79 -6.65
CA ILE A 162 16.92 14.37 -6.89
C ILE A 162 15.87 13.38 -6.39
N ASN A 163 15.47 13.51 -5.12
CA ASN A 163 14.53 12.59 -4.47
C ASN A 163 13.21 12.52 -5.25
N ALA A 164 12.59 13.68 -5.49
CA ALA A 164 11.38 13.82 -6.29
C ALA A 164 11.23 15.25 -6.86
N ILE A 165 10.32 15.44 -7.82
CA ILE A 165 9.76 16.75 -8.18
C ILE A 165 8.26 16.71 -7.93
N THR A 166 7.71 17.69 -7.20
CA THR A 166 6.26 17.84 -7.06
C THR A 166 5.73 18.98 -7.92
N ALA A 167 4.49 18.85 -8.41
CA ALA A 167 3.75 19.92 -9.07
C ALA A 167 2.41 20.16 -8.37
N ASN A 168 2.08 21.42 -8.12
CA ASN A 168 0.82 21.82 -7.51
C ASN A 168 0.19 23.03 -8.23
N PRO A 169 -0.92 22.86 -8.99
CA PRO A 169 -1.51 21.58 -9.41
C PRO A 169 -0.76 21.00 -10.64
N ALA A 170 -0.81 19.67 -10.81
CA ALA A 170 -0.25 18.97 -11.97
C ALA A 170 -1.10 19.15 -13.24
N ILE A 171 -2.38 19.48 -13.07
CA ILE A 171 -3.35 19.75 -14.13
C ILE A 171 -3.79 21.20 -14.04
N VAL A 172 -3.67 21.94 -15.13
CA VAL A 172 -3.87 23.38 -15.19
C VAL A 172 -4.76 23.78 -16.35
N SER A 173 -5.49 24.89 -16.20
CA SER A 173 -6.20 25.52 -17.32
C SER A 173 -5.22 26.20 -18.27
N ILE A 174 -5.64 26.39 -19.53
CA ILE A 174 -4.98 27.28 -20.51
C ILE A 174 -4.67 28.64 -19.86
N GLY A 175 -3.43 29.11 -19.95
CA GLY A 175 -2.97 30.36 -19.31
C GLY A 175 -2.93 30.34 -17.77
N GLY A 176 -3.10 29.18 -17.14
CA GLY A 176 -2.97 28.98 -15.69
C GLY A 176 -1.51 28.77 -15.26
N SER A 177 -1.27 28.80 -13.94
CA SER A 177 0.06 28.62 -13.37
C SER A 177 0.12 27.42 -12.41
N THR A 178 1.30 26.81 -12.30
CA THR A 178 1.61 25.74 -11.33
C THR A 178 2.97 25.98 -10.70
N VAL A 179 3.14 25.53 -9.45
CA VAL A 179 4.42 25.58 -8.72
C VAL A 179 5.09 24.22 -8.82
N LEU A 180 6.31 24.19 -9.35
CA LEU A 180 7.16 23.00 -9.43
C LEU A 180 8.23 23.08 -8.34
N THR A 181 8.30 22.06 -7.48
CA THR A 181 9.23 21.99 -6.35
C THR A 181 10.08 20.73 -6.43
N ALA A 182 11.38 20.88 -6.61
CA ALA A 182 12.34 19.78 -6.54
C ALA A 182 12.79 19.54 -5.10
N THR A 183 12.72 18.28 -4.65
CA THR A 183 13.36 17.81 -3.42
C THR A 183 14.72 17.24 -3.79
N ILE A 184 15.80 17.80 -3.21
CA ILE A 184 17.18 17.44 -3.54
C ILE A 184 17.98 17.23 -2.25
N SER A 185 18.61 16.07 -2.14
CA SER A 185 19.52 15.69 -1.04
C SER A 185 20.96 16.02 -1.37
N ASN A 186 21.79 16.20 -0.33
CA ASN A 186 23.24 16.35 -0.40
C ASN A 186 23.78 17.50 -1.29
N LEU A 187 22.91 18.41 -1.73
CA LEU A 187 23.23 19.54 -2.61
C LEU A 187 24.34 20.43 -2.03
N LEU A 188 25.45 20.57 -2.75
CA LEU A 188 26.59 21.36 -2.33
C LEU A 188 26.50 22.81 -2.85
N ASN A 189 27.15 23.74 -2.14
CA ASN A 189 27.29 25.14 -2.57
C ASN A 189 28.08 25.34 -3.89
N THR A 190 28.61 24.25 -4.47
CA THR A 190 29.31 24.21 -5.76
C THR A 190 28.45 23.75 -6.92
N ASP A 191 27.30 23.15 -6.62
CA ASP A 191 26.41 22.55 -7.61
C ASP A 191 25.50 23.62 -8.21
N SER A 192 24.78 23.30 -9.28
CA SER A 192 23.85 24.23 -9.91
C SER A 192 22.56 23.52 -10.30
N VAL A 193 21.46 24.05 -9.78
CA VAL A 193 20.09 23.62 -10.08
C VAL A 193 19.58 24.50 -11.21
N ILE A 194 19.31 23.92 -12.39
CA ILE A 194 18.89 24.62 -13.59
C ILE A 194 17.57 24.03 -14.06
N TRP A 195 16.56 24.87 -14.25
CA TRP A 195 15.28 24.51 -14.86
C TRP A 195 15.25 24.92 -16.32
N GLN A 196 14.68 24.08 -17.18
CA GLN A 196 14.50 24.36 -18.61
C GLN A 196 13.07 24.05 -19.06
N ASP A 197 12.56 24.81 -20.03
CA ASP A 197 11.35 24.45 -20.78
C ASP A 197 11.64 23.40 -21.87
N ALA A 198 10.60 22.97 -22.60
CA ALA A 198 10.70 21.99 -23.68
C ALA A 198 11.54 22.43 -24.90
N ASP A 199 11.71 23.74 -25.11
CA ASP A 199 12.61 24.32 -26.13
C ASP A 199 14.07 24.41 -25.63
N GLY A 200 14.30 24.20 -24.33
CA GLY A 200 15.60 24.25 -23.66
C GLY A 200 15.97 25.62 -23.10
N ASN A 201 15.05 26.59 -23.04
CA ASN A 201 15.32 27.90 -22.44
C ASN A 201 15.38 27.80 -20.91
N GLU A 202 16.34 28.48 -20.28
CA GLU A 202 16.48 28.48 -18.82
C GLU A 202 15.36 29.29 -18.13
N ILE A 203 14.71 28.68 -17.14
CA ILE A 203 13.67 29.31 -16.31
C ILE A 203 14.32 29.88 -15.04
N THR A 204 13.94 31.11 -14.67
CA THR A 204 14.48 31.78 -13.48
C THR A 204 13.69 31.37 -12.22
N PRO A 205 14.35 30.91 -11.14
CA PRO A 205 13.69 30.59 -9.87
C PRO A 205 12.96 31.74 -9.20
N ASP A 206 11.90 31.39 -8.46
CA ASP A 206 11.02 32.35 -7.76
C ASP A 206 11.78 33.14 -6.68
N ASP A 207 12.75 32.50 -6.03
CA ASP A 207 13.78 33.12 -5.19
C ASP A 207 15.14 32.53 -5.52
N ALA A 208 16.17 33.38 -5.63
CA ALA A 208 17.57 32.94 -5.73
C ALA A 208 18.05 32.22 -4.45
N GLY A 209 17.34 32.38 -3.33
CA GLY A 209 17.50 31.59 -2.10
C GLY A 209 16.87 30.19 -2.13
N SER A 210 16.08 29.85 -3.15
CA SER A 210 15.39 28.56 -3.31
C SER A 210 15.37 28.12 -4.78
N PRO A 211 16.53 27.84 -5.41
CA PRO A 211 16.63 27.55 -6.85
C PRO A 211 15.93 26.24 -7.28
N ASN A 212 15.49 25.44 -6.31
CA ASN A 212 14.71 24.22 -6.50
C ASN A 212 13.19 24.48 -6.65
N VAL A 213 12.72 25.74 -6.65
CA VAL A 213 11.31 26.10 -6.82
C VAL A 213 11.12 27.07 -8.00
N ILE A 214 10.17 26.76 -8.89
CA ILE A 214 9.73 27.65 -9.98
C ILE A 214 8.20 27.70 -10.06
N THR A 215 7.65 28.88 -10.36
CA THR A 215 6.27 29.05 -10.80
C THR A 215 6.24 29.20 -12.32
N VAL A 216 5.62 28.24 -13.01
CA VAL A 216 5.46 28.27 -14.48
C VAL A 216 4.02 28.61 -14.86
N THR A 217 3.83 29.22 -16.04
CA THR A 217 2.51 29.53 -16.60
C THR A 217 2.40 28.87 -17.96
N VAL A 218 1.42 27.98 -18.11
CA VAL A 218 1.24 27.17 -19.31
C VAL A 218 0.56 27.94 -20.44
N GLY A 219 0.78 27.51 -21.67
CA GLY A 219 0.43 28.23 -22.89
C GLY A 219 -1.05 28.25 -23.28
N ASP A 220 -1.29 28.64 -24.53
CA ASP A 220 -2.59 28.98 -25.12
C ASP A 220 -3.45 27.77 -25.58
N SER A 221 -3.05 26.52 -25.30
CA SER A 221 -3.71 25.32 -25.85
C SER A 221 -3.66 24.08 -24.96
N VAL A 222 -4.68 23.24 -25.05
CA VAL A 222 -4.75 21.88 -24.45
C VAL A 222 -3.59 21.01 -24.94
N GLY A 223 -2.98 20.25 -24.03
CA GLY A 223 -1.85 19.35 -24.33
C GLY A 223 -1.01 19.05 -23.10
N GLN A 224 0.26 18.69 -23.32
CA GLN A 224 1.27 18.52 -22.26
C GLN A 224 2.44 19.47 -22.50
N GLU A 225 2.98 20.02 -21.42
CA GLU A 225 4.24 20.78 -21.40
C GLU A 225 5.28 20.04 -20.56
N VAL A 226 6.50 19.93 -21.06
CA VAL A 226 7.61 19.24 -20.39
C VAL A 226 8.61 20.25 -19.84
N TYR A 227 8.92 20.10 -18.56
CA TYR A 227 9.92 20.90 -17.86
C TYR A 227 11.05 20.00 -17.37
N THR A 228 12.30 20.38 -17.63
CA THR A 228 13.48 19.58 -17.27
C THR A 228 14.24 20.24 -16.14
N LEU A 229 14.36 19.54 -15.02
CA LEU A 229 15.34 19.82 -13.99
C LEU A 229 16.69 19.23 -14.39
N SER A 230 17.75 20.05 -14.37
CA SER A 230 19.14 19.63 -14.53
C SER A 230 19.94 20.01 -13.28
N LEU A 231 20.39 19.01 -12.54
CA LEU A 231 21.28 19.16 -11.39
C LEU A 231 22.72 18.92 -11.86
N VAL A 232 23.49 20.00 -11.92
CA VAL A 232 24.89 20.01 -12.40
C VAL A 232 25.82 19.94 -11.18
N THR A 233 26.58 18.85 -11.09
CA THR A 233 27.40 18.49 -9.92
C THR A 233 28.86 18.28 -10.34
N LYS A 234 29.70 17.82 -9.40
CA LYS A 234 31.02 17.25 -9.72
C LYS A 234 31.24 15.92 -9.03
N ASP A 235 31.83 14.98 -9.78
CA ASP A 235 32.31 13.71 -9.24
C ASP A 235 33.60 13.88 -8.40
N ALA A 236 34.06 12.77 -7.81
CA ALA A 236 35.27 12.74 -6.99
C ALA A 236 36.57 13.07 -7.77
N ASP A 237 36.59 12.84 -9.09
CA ASP A 237 37.69 13.20 -9.99
C ASP A 237 37.62 14.69 -10.44
N GLY A 238 36.50 15.37 -10.17
CA GLY A 238 36.25 16.77 -10.48
C GLY A 238 35.65 17.03 -11.87
N ASN A 239 35.21 15.99 -12.59
CA ASN A 239 34.46 16.13 -13.83
C ASN A 239 33.04 16.63 -13.54
N THR A 240 32.38 17.24 -14.53
CA THR A 240 30.99 17.68 -14.39
C THR A 240 30.03 16.54 -14.74
N VAL A 241 29.20 16.17 -13.77
CA VAL A 241 28.07 15.25 -13.95
C VAL A 241 26.78 16.08 -14.03
N VAL A 242 25.78 15.60 -14.76
CA VAL A 242 24.48 16.27 -14.91
C VAL A 242 23.37 15.24 -14.74
N HIS A 243 22.73 15.24 -13.57
CA HIS A 243 21.54 14.44 -13.30
C HIS A 243 20.33 15.20 -13.86
N LYS A 244 19.45 14.51 -14.59
CA LYS A 244 18.24 15.12 -15.18
C LYS A 244 16.99 14.40 -14.72
N LYS A 245 15.92 15.16 -14.46
CA LYS A 245 14.58 14.64 -14.20
C LYS A 245 13.57 15.54 -14.89
N ASN A 246 12.66 14.95 -15.66
CA ASN A 246 11.59 15.66 -16.35
C ASN A 246 10.33 15.64 -15.49
N ILE A 247 9.49 16.67 -15.61
CA ILE A 247 8.13 16.68 -15.11
C ILE A 247 7.20 17.16 -16.24
N VAL A 248 6.03 16.53 -16.34
CA VAL A 248 5.04 16.80 -17.38
C VAL A 248 3.82 17.44 -16.75
N ILE A 249 3.46 18.63 -17.22
CA ILE A 249 2.31 19.40 -16.76
C ILE A 249 1.23 19.33 -17.83
N THR A 250 0.00 18.98 -17.45
CA THR A 250 -1.07 18.75 -18.43
C THR A 250 -2.05 19.93 -18.45
N VAL A 251 -2.22 20.52 -19.63
CA VAL A 251 -3.07 21.68 -19.90
C VAL A 251 -4.44 21.19 -20.38
N ALA A 252 -5.51 21.51 -19.65
CA ALA A 252 -6.85 21.01 -19.90
C ALA A 252 -7.92 22.12 -19.84
N GLU A 253 -9.04 21.96 -20.55
CA GLU A 253 -10.16 22.92 -20.48
C GLU A 253 -10.91 22.85 -19.13
N ALA A 254 -10.86 21.70 -18.46
CA ALA A 254 -11.53 21.42 -17.19
C ALA A 254 -10.55 20.77 -16.19
N PRO A 255 -9.61 21.53 -15.59
CA PRO A 255 -8.62 21.00 -14.66
C PRO A 255 -9.25 20.54 -13.33
N ALA A 256 -8.70 19.47 -12.76
CA ALA A 256 -8.90 19.05 -11.38
C ALA A 256 -7.70 19.48 -10.51
N SER A 257 -7.89 19.63 -9.20
CA SER A 257 -6.85 20.10 -8.25
C SER A 257 -5.86 18.99 -7.85
N THR A 258 -5.44 18.21 -8.83
CA THR A 258 -4.53 17.06 -8.68
C THR A 258 -3.10 17.56 -8.42
N GLN A 259 -2.39 16.93 -7.48
CA GLN A 259 -0.94 17.12 -7.28
C GLN A 259 -0.19 15.92 -7.86
N SER A 260 1.04 16.10 -8.35
CA SER A 260 1.86 14.98 -8.83
C SER A 260 3.20 14.91 -8.12
N VAL A 261 3.60 13.72 -7.67
CA VAL A 261 4.94 13.39 -7.17
C VAL A 261 5.67 12.62 -8.27
N VAL A 262 6.68 13.23 -8.89
CA VAL A 262 7.53 12.61 -9.91
C VAL A 262 8.76 11.99 -9.26
N LEU A 263 8.86 10.66 -9.40
CA LEU A 263 9.88 9.81 -8.83
C LEU A 263 11.02 9.64 -9.87
N ASN A 264 11.61 8.45 -10.05
CA ASN A 264 12.66 8.24 -11.05
C ASN A 264 12.07 7.78 -12.39
N THR A 265 11.28 6.69 -12.37
CA THR A 265 10.63 6.13 -13.57
C THR A 265 9.12 6.34 -13.56
N GLN A 266 8.51 6.55 -12.40
CA GLN A 266 7.06 6.77 -12.26
C GLN A 266 6.71 8.19 -11.77
N GLN A 267 5.46 8.57 -11.98
CA GLN A 267 4.82 9.75 -11.41
C GLN A 267 3.48 9.35 -10.77
N VAL A 268 3.17 9.93 -9.62
CA VAL A 268 2.02 9.56 -8.78
C VAL A 268 1.13 10.77 -8.54
N PHE A 269 -0.15 10.65 -8.90
CA PHE A 269 -1.15 11.71 -8.95
C PHE A 269 -2.08 11.66 -7.72
N LEU A 270 -1.80 12.52 -6.73
CA LEU A 270 -2.61 12.66 -5.53
C LEU A 270 -3.85 13.53 -5.81
N PRO A 271 -5.03 13.17 -5.29
CA PRO A 271 -6.24 13.98 -5.43
C PRO A 271 -6.23 15.24 -4.54
N GLU A 272 -7.23 16.10 -4.74
CA GLU A 272 -7.51 17.25 -3.87
C GLU A 272 -7.74 16.78 -2.42
N GLY A 273 -7.25 17.56 -1.45
CA GLY A 273 -7.25 17.18 -0.02
C GLY A 273 -5.94 16.56 0.47
N TYR A 274 -4.95 16.34 -0.40
CA TYR A 274 -3.56 16.05 0.00
C TYR A 274 -2.65 17.26 -0.14
N THR A 275 -1.54 17.27 0.62
CA THR A 275 -0.37 18.13 0.40
C THR A 275 0.91 17.33 0.48
N THR A 276 1.91 17.70 -0.33
CA THR A 276 3.23 17.04 -0.34
C THR A 276 4.25 17.80 0.52
N SER A 277 5.12 17.10 1.23
CA SER A 277 6.33 17.68 1.83
C SER A 277 7.62 16.93 1.45
N THR A 278 8.74 17.62 1.59
CA THR A 278 10.06 17.20 1.11
C THR A 278 10.60 15.99 1.88
N LEU A 279 10.87 14.88 1.19
CA LEU A 279 11.56 13.72 1.74
C LEU A 279 12.99 13.65 1.20
N THR A 280 13.99 14.08 1.99
CA THR A 280 15.42 13.99 1.66
C THR A 280 16.10 12.84 2.39
N GLY A 281 17.28 12.41 1.92
CA GLY A 281 17.99 11.21 2.36
C GLY A 281 18.29 10.24 1.22
N ASP A 282 18.62 8.99 1.56
CA ASP A 282 18.84 7.87 0.62
C ASP A 282 17.48 7.27 0.16
N VAL A 283 16.62 8.12 -0.40
CA VAL A 283 15.19 7.87 -0.68
C VAL A 283 14.74 8.56 -1.98
N HIS A 284 13.87 7.93 -2.78
CA HIS A 284 13.23 8.57 -3.92
C HIS A 284 11.74 8.72 -3.66
N GLY A 285 11.28 9.88 -3.17
CA GLY A 285 9.90 10.02 -2.72
C GLY A 285 9.51 11.40 -2.22
N SER A 286 8.32 11.49 -1.64
CA SER A 286 7.80 12.65 -0.91
C SER A 286 6.81 12.20 0.17
N ILE A 287 6.77 12.92 1.27
CA ILE A 287 5.78 12.71 2.34
C ILE A 287 4.45 13.29 1.86
N ILE A 288 3.35 12.63 2.20
CA ILE A 288 1.98 13.10 1.94
C ILE A 288 1.26 13.33 3.27
N TYR A 289 0.47 14.40 3.33
CA TYR A 289 -0.39 14.73 4.46
C TYR A 289 -1.78 15.05 3.94
N ALA A 290 -2.84 14.63 4.64
CA ALA A 290 -4.17 15.17 4.37
C ALA A 290 -4.24 16.64 4.82
N GLU A 291 -5.01 17.46 4.10
CA GLU A 291 -5.37 18.79 4.58
C GLU A 291 -6.28 18.65 5.81
N PRO A 292 -5.97 19.33 6.94
CA PRO A 292 -6.80 19.24 8.14
C PRO A 292 -8.23 19.72 7.87
N ILE A 293 -9.22 19.02 8.41
CA ILE A 293 -10.65 19.38 8.32
C ILE A 293 -10.98 20.53 9.32
N SER A 294 -10.20 21.62 9.21
CA SER A 294 -10.17 22.87 10.00
C SER A 294 -9.70 22.72 11.47
N THR A 295 -8.91 23.63 12.07
CA THR A 295 -8.58 25.05 11.74
C THR A 295 -7.13 25.50 12.12
N SER A 296 -6.41 26.01 11.11
CA SER A 296 -5.47 27.17 11.15
C SER A 296 -4.10 27.15 11.90
N ASP A 297 -3.14 27.78 11.20
CA ASP A 297 -1.87 28.44 11.59
C ASP A 297 -0.61 27.62 11.97
N ILE A 298 0.52 27.96 11.31
CA ILE A 298 1.82 27.25 11.31
C ILE A 298 2.98 28.29 11.37
N SER A 299 4.13 27.97 11.99
CA SER A 299 5.41 28.59 11.58
C SER A 299 6.70 27.87 12.00
N SER A 300 7.74 28.03 11.16
CA SER A 300 9.19 27.81 11.40
C SER A 300 9.79 26.42 11.11
N ARG A 301 11.14 26.36 11.10
CA ARG A 301 11.97 25.42 10.30
C ARG A 301 12.53 24.24 11.11
N SER A 302 13.21 23.31 10.44
CA SER A 302 12.94 21.85 10.47
C SER A 302 11.72 21.52 9.60
N ILE A 303 11.40 20.24 9.40
CA ILE A 303 10.16 19.79 8.78
C ILE A 303 9.25 19.30 9.92
N PRO A 304 8.49 20.19 10.59
CA PRO A 304 7.42 19.74 11.44
C PRO A 304 6.33 19.10 10.58
N THR A 305 5.77 17.98 11.02
CA THR A 305 4.46 17.53 10.56
C THR A 305 3.47 18.69 10.75
N PRO A 306 2.57 19.00 9.79
CA PRO A 306 1.67 20.13 9.90
C PRO A 306 0.82 20.08 11.18
N GLU A 307 0.56 21.24 11.79
CA GLU A 307 -0.35 21.32 12.93
C GLU A 307 -1.74 20.79 12.52
N GLN A 308 -2.34 19.95 13.36
CA GLN A 308 -3.62 19.27 13.11
C GLN A 308 -3.58 18.23 11.96
N THR A 309 -2.43 17.63 11.66
CA THR A 309 -2.35 16.44 10.80
C THR A 309 -2.96 15.22 11.49
N ASP A 310 -4.10 14.74 10.99
CA ASP A 310 -4.70 13.46 11.39
C ASP A 310 -4.18 12.27 10.56
N LEU A 311 -3.83 12.50 9.29
CA LEU A 311 -3.37 11.49 8.32
C LEU A 311 -2.06 11.94 7.68
N ALA A 312 -1.06 11.05 7.72
CA ALA A 312 0.25 11.24 7.09
C ALA A 312 0.69 9.96 6.37
N GLY A 313 1.67 10.04 5.48
CA GLY A 313 2.17 8.89 4.72
C GLY A 313 3.29 9.29 3.78
N PHE A 314 3.62 8.43 2.82
CA PHE A 314 4.58 8.78 1.76
C PHE A 314 4.24 8.10 0.43
N VAL A 315 4.81 8.67 -0.63
CA VAL A 315 4.99 8.02 -1.93
C VAL A 315 6.50 7.82 -2.12
N ALA A 316 6.92 6.60 -2.46
CA ALA A 316 8.32 6.28 -2.74
C ALA A 316 8.48 5.34 -3.95
N GLU A 317 9.61 5.48 -4.66
CA GLU A 317 10.16 4.49 -5.58
C GLU A 317 11.37 3.84 -4.89
N LYS A 318 11.45 2.50 -4.87
CA LYS A 318 12.59 1.74 -4.34
C LYS A 318 12.95 0.57 -5.24
N GLN A 319 14.21 0.19 -5.20
CA GLN A 319 14.67 -1.12 -5.68
C GLN A 319 14.39 -2.20 -4.61
N SER A 320 14.43 -3.48 -4.99
CA SER A 320 14.51 -4.55 -4.01
C SER A 320 15.92 -4.64 -3.44
N LEU A 321 16.04 -4.44 -2.13
CA LEU A 321 17.28 -4.64 -1.37
C LEU A 321 17.35 -6.04 -0.72
N ASN A 322 16.28 -6.85 -0.85
CA ASN A 322 16.11 -8.15 -0.21
C ASN A 322 15.98 -9.32 -1.21
N GLY A 323 15.91 -9.04 -2.53
CA GLY A 323 15.72 -10.06 -3.57
C GLY A 323 14.25 -10.39 -3.88
N ASP A 324 13.32 -9.52 -3.48
CA ASP A 324 11.88 -9.63 -3.74
C ASP A 324 11.62 -9.82 -5.26
N THR A 325 10.75 -10.77 -5.63
CA THR A 325 10.43 -11.08 -7.04
C THR A 325 9.02 -10.65 -7.45
N SER A 326 8.15 -10.35 -6.48
CA SER A 326 6.76 -9.91 -6.68
C SER A 326 6.38 -8.71 -5.81
N SER A 327 5.30 -8.01 -6.16
CA SER A 327 4.76 -6.92 -5.35
C SER A 327 4.32 -7.40 -3.95
N LEU A 328 3.88 -8.66 -3.83
CA LEU A 328 3.49 -9.24 -2.56
C LEU A 328 4.72 -9.57 -1.71
N GLU A 329 5.77 -10.18 -2.26
CA GLU A 329 7.03 -10.38 -1.52
C GLU A 329 7.62 -9.05 -1.03
N MET A 330 7.60 -7.99 -1.87
CA MET A 330 8.08 -6.67 -1.46
C MET A 330 7.16 -6.02 -0.40
N LEU A 331 5.87 -6.38 -0.34
CA LEU A 331 4.96 -6.00 0.75
C LEU A 331 5.28 -6.78 2.03
N GLU A 332 5.30 -8.11 1.98
CA GLU A 332 5.59 -9.04 3.08
C GLU A 332 6.94 -8.72 3.74
N SER A 333 8.00 -8.49 2.94
CA SER A 333 9.35 -8.18 3.43
C SER A 333 9.45 -6.77 4.02
N SER A 334 8.82 -5.77 3.39
CA SER A 334 8.82 -4.38 3.90
C SER A 334 7.97 -4.23 5.17
N MET A 335 6.85 -4.96 5.26
CA MET A 335 6.01 -4.99 6.45
C MET A 335 6.67 -5.77 7.59
N SER A 336 7.33 -6.90 7.32
CA SER A 336 8.11 -7.63 8.34
C SER A 336 9.30 -6.82 8.86
N ALA A 337 9.95 -6.02 8.00
CA ALA A 337 10.97 -5.07 8.44
C ALA A 337 10.40 -3.99 9.37
N PHE A 338 9.15 -3.57 9.15
CA PHE A 338 8.46 -2.57 9.98
C PHE A 338 7.92 -3.14 11.30
N THR A 339 7.22 -4.29 11.30
CA THR A 339 6.66 -4.94 12.51
C THR A 339 7.73 -5.18 13.56
N THR A 340 8.89 -5.69 13.16
CA THR A 340 10.01 -5.96 14.09
C THR A 340 10.60 -4.71 14.75
N GLN A 341 10.43 -3.50 14.17
CA GLN A 341 10.90 -2.24 14.77
C GLN A 341 9.88 -1.57 15.71
N ILE A 342 8.61 -1.99 15.71
CA ILE A 342 7.57 -1.42 16.58
C ILE A 342 7.25 -2.35 17.76
N PHE A 343 6.77 -1.78 18.87
CA PHE A 343 6.42 -2.54 20.08
C PHE A 343 4.90 -2.57 20.27
N GLY A 344 4.29 -3.57 19.63
CA GLY A 344 2.85 -3.78 19.54
C GLY A 344 2.56 -5.03 18.73
N ASN A 345 1.29 -5.21 18.35
CA ASN A 345 0.84 -6.24 17.42
C ASN A 345 0.25 -5.57 16.16
N VAL A 346 0.43 -6.21 15.01
CA VAL A 346 -0.15 -5.80 13.73
C VAL A 346 -1.10 -6.88 13.22
N VAL A 347 -2.26 -6.48 12.73
CA VAL A 347 -3.27 -7.38 12.16
C VAL A 347 -3.55 -6.93 10.73
N GLN A 348 -3.32 -7.80 9.74
CA GLN A 348 -3.78 -7.57 8.38
C GLN A 348 -5.30 -7.72 8.35
N THR A 349 -6.01 -6.62 8.14
CA THR A 349 -7.49 -6.61 8.07
C THR A 349 -8.00 -6.72 6.65
N SER A 350 -7.17 -6.45 5.64
CA SER A 350 -7.49 -6.72 4.24
C SER A 350 -6.22 -6.97 3.43
N GLN A 351 -6.37 -7.75 2.35
CA GLN A 351 -5.44 -7.81 1.23
C GLN A 351 -6.28 -7.89 -0.06
N ALA A 352 -5.71 -7.41 -1.16
CA ALA A 352 -6.17 -7.69 -2.51
C ALA A 352 -4.94 -7.71 -3.44
N ILE A 353 -4.81 -8.74 -4.27
CA ILE A 353 -3.91 -8.70 -5.42
C ILE A 353 -4.73 -8.31 -6.64
N LEU A 354 -4.24 -7.35 -7.41
CA LEU A 354 -4.89 -6.87 -8.62
C LEU A 354 -4.40 -7.66 -9.83
N SER A 355 -5.27 -7.82 -10.84
CA SER A 355 -4.95 -8.46 -12.14
C SER A 355 -3.70 -7.95 -12.90
N ASN A 356 -3.08 -6.83 -12.49
CA ASN A 356 -1.80 -6.35 -13.04
C ASN A 356 -0.55 -6.77 -12.23
N GLY A 357 -0.73 -7.45 -11.09
CA GLY A 357 0.33 -7.84 -10.16
C GLY A 357 0.64 -6.80 -9.07
N ASP A 358 -0.13 -5.72 -8.96
CA ASP A 358 -0.07 -4.79 -7.82
C ASP A 358 -0.81 -5.37 -6.61
N VAL A 359 -0.46 -4.93 -5.41
CA VAL A 359 -1.10 -5.37 -4.15
C VAL A 359 -1.55 -4.15 -3.35
N SER A 360 -2.70 -4.24 -2.70
CA SER A 360 -3.10 -3.34 -1.62
C SER A 360 -3.45 -4.13 -0.36
N ALA A 361 -3.14 -3.56 0.80
CA ALA A 361 -3.45 -4.15 2.09
C ALA A 361 -3.72 -3.07 3.16
N THR A 362 -4.64 -3.39 4.07
CA THR A 362 -4.90 -2.59 5.27
C THR A 362 -4.41 -3.36 6.50
N TYR A 363 -3.68 -2.67 7.37
CA TYR A 363 -3.17 -3.19 8.64
C TYR A 363 -3.66 -2.33 9.80
N LYS A 364 -4.16 -2.99 10.85
CA LYS A 364 -4.41 -2.39 12.16
C LYS A 364 -3.16 -2.56 13.03
N ILE A 365 -2.64 -1.46 13.56
CA ILE A 365 -1.44 -1.40 14.38
C ILE A 365 -1.85 -1.02 15.81
N LYS A 366 -1.52 -1.90 16.77
CA LYS A 366 -1.90 -1.76 18.18
C LYS A 366 -0.65 -1.75 19.06
N LEU A 367 -0.18 -0.55 19.39
CA LEU A 367 1.04 -0.31 20.14
C LEU A 367 0.84 -0.59 21.64
N TYR A 368 1.79 -1.29 22.27
CA TYR A 368 1.79 -1.52 23.72
C TYR A 368 2.16 -0.28 24.55
N GLN A 369 2.70 0.75 23.88
CA GLN A 369 2.83 2.11 24.39
C GLN A 369 2.58 3.07 23.24
N GLY A 370 1.63 4.00 23.40
CA GLY A 370 1.29 4.94 22.34
C GLY A 370 2.47 5.81 21.89
N GLN A 371 2.58 5.96 20.57
CA GLN A 371 3.56 6.81 19.86
C GLN A 371 2.82 7.91 19.10
N LYS A 372 3.52 8.96 18.68
CA LYS A 372 2.96 9.95 17.75
C LYS A 372 2.91 9.42 16.31
N LEU A 373 2.01 9.98 15.50
CA LEU A 373 1.87 9.66 14.07
C LEU A 373 3.20 9.85 13.32
N THR A 374 3.91 10.93 13.60
CA THR A 374 5.21 11.29 13.03
C THR A 374 6.34 10.37 13.49
N GLU A 375 6.28 9.86 14.71
CA GLU A 375 7.27 8.91 15.25
C GLU A 375 7.12 7.56 14.55
N LEU A 376 5.88 7.05 14.46
CA LEU A 376 5.54 5.82 13.76
C LEU A 376 5.79 5.89 12.25
N LEU A 377 5.48 7.04 11.61
CA LEU A 377 5.77 7.30 10.20
C LEU A 377 7.29 7.35 9.92
N SER A 378 8.11 7.84 10.86
CA SER A 378 9.57 7.85 10.70
C SER A 378 10.09 6.41 10.64
N THR A 379 9.66 5.54 11.55
CA THR A 379 9.97 4.10 11.53
C THR A 379 9.52 3.44 10.23
N LEU A 380 8.31 3.75 9.75
CA LEU A 380 7.80 3.21 8.49
C LEU A 380 8.64 3.65 7.28
N ILE A 381 9.02 4.93 7.20
CA ILE A 381 9.90 5.44 6.12
C ILE A 381 11.29 4.78 6.17
N GLU A 382 11.88 4.61 7.36
CA GLU A 382 13.20 3.99 7.52
C GLU A 382 13.24 2.51 7.11
N GLN A 383 12.13 1.77 7.22
CA GLN A 383 12.07 0.36 6.85
C GLN A 383 11.52 0.12 5.44
N VAL A 384 10.61 0.97 4.96
CA VAL A 384 9.85 0.72 3.71
C VAL A 384 10.33 1.59 2.53
N ALA A 385 10.91 2.78 2.76
CA ALA A 385 11.22 3.75 1.69
C ALA A 385 12.73 3.91 1.37
N LEU A 386 13.64 3.37 2.18
CA LEU A 386 15.08 3.46 1.92
C LEU A 386 15.47 2.72 0.64
N ASN A 387 16.35 3.35 -0.15
CA ASN A 387 16.94 2.81 -1.38
C ASN A 387 18.38 2.30 -1.15
N LYS A 388 18.85 2.22 0.10
CA LYS A 388 20.25 1.90 0.42
C LYS A 388 20.41 1.28 1.80
N VAL A 389 21.13 0.15 1.86
CA VAL A 389 21.56 -0.47 3.12
C VAL A 389 22.41 0.51 3.94
N GLY A 390 22.02 0.72 5.20
CA GLY A 390 22.66 1.69 6.09
C GLY A 390 22.40 3.16 5.73
N GLY A 391 21.51 3.44 4.77
CA GLY A 391 21.09 4.80 4.42
C GLY A 391 20.29 5.49 5.54
N SER A 392 19.87 6.72 5.29
CA SER A 392 19.03 7.48 6.22
C SER A 392 18.02 8.36 5.49
N ALA A 393 16.82 8.50 6.06
CA ALA A 393 15.80 9.43 5.62
C ALA A 393 15.87 10.76 6.41
N SER A 394 14.98 11.70 6.07
CA SER A 394 14.80 12.94 6.82
C SER A 394 14.22 12.66 8.20
N VAL A 395 14.90 13.11 9.26
CA VAL A 395 14.33 13.11 10.61
C VAL A 395 13.10 14.02 10.62
N LEU A 396 11.92 13.42 10.75
CA LEU A 396 10.66 14.15 10.90
C LEU A 396 10.57 14.76 12.30
N VAL A 397 9.91 15.91 12.42
CA VAL A 397 9.68 16.55 13.73
C VAL A 397 8.19 16.52 14.04
N PRO A 398 7.76 15.94 15.17
CA PRO A 398 6.35 15.92 15.51
C PRO A 398 5.80 17.33 15.79
N SER A 399 4.52 17.53 15.47
CA SER A 399 3.79 18.78 15.73
C SER A 399 3.64 19.03 17.25
N ALA A 400 3.44 20.31 17.62
CA ALA A 400 3.10 20.70 18.98
C ALA A 400 1.66 20.28 19.37
N SER A 401 0.74 20.22 18.38
CA SER A 401 -0.64 19.73 18.54
C SER A 401 -0.76 18.21 18.69
N GLU A 402 0.24 17.46 18.21
CA GLU A 402 0.18 16.01 18.03
C GLU A 402 0.31 15.23 19.35
N ILE A 403 -0.58 14.27 19.57
CA ILE A 403 -0.70 13.48 20.80
C ILE A 403 -0.35 12.01 20.48
N PRO A 404 0.37 11.28 21.35
CA PRO A 404 0.60 9.86 21.15
C PRO A 404 -0.70 9.04 21.22
N GLN A 405 -0.88 8.10 20.29
CA GLN A 405 -2.04 7.20 20.21
C GLN A 405 -1.58 5.74 20.25
N GLU A 406 -2.45 4.84 20.69
CA GLU A 406 -2.16 3.40 20.79
C GLU A 406 -2.67 2.59 19.58
N ASN A 407 -3.63 3.10 18.82
CA ASN A 407 -4.28 2.38 17.72
C ASN A 407 -4.22 3.22 16.43
N TYR A 408 -3.68 2.63 15.38
CA TYR A 408 -3.52 3.23 14.05
C TYR A 408 -3.99 2.26 12.97
N GLN A 409 -4.44 2.80 11.85
CA GLN A 409 -4.54 2.07 10.59
C GLN A 409 -3.42 2.51 9.65
N LEU A 410 -2.76 1.54 9.03
CA LEU A 410 -1.84 1.71 7.91
C LEU A 410 -2.45 1.03 6.69
N ASP A 411 -2.75 1.80 5.66
CA ASP A 411 -3.07 1.30 4.34
C ASP A 411 -1.84 1.47 3.44
N ILE A 412 -1.51 0.43 2.69
CA ILE A 412 -0.33 0.39 1.82
C ILE A 412 -0.69 -0.21 0.46
N SER A 413 -0.22 0.43 -0.60
CA SER A 413 -0.26 -0.11 -1.97
C SER A 413 1.16 -0.26 -2.50
N VAL A 414 1.43 -1.43 -3.08
CA VAL A 414 2.74 -1.86 -3.58
C VAL A 414 2.61 -2.33 -5.02
N SER A 415 3.51 -1.86 -5.88
CA SER A 415 3.55 -2.25 -7.28
C SER A 415 5.00 -2.36 -7.75
N TYR A 416 5.44 -3.59 -8.04
CA TYR A 416 6.83 -3.95 -8.32
C TYR A 416 7.00 -4.59 -9.70
N ASN A 417 8.04 -4.15 -10.42
CA ASN A 417 8.43 -4.70 -11.70
C ASN A 417 9.83 -5.32 -11.62
N ALA A 418 9.88 -6.64 -11.44
CA ALA A 418 11.10 -7.44 -11.36
C ALA A 418 11.97 -7.45 -12.64
N THR A 419 11.49 -6.93 -13.77
CA THR A 419 12.31 -6.78 -15.00
C THR A 419 13.13 -5.50 -14.99
N SER A 420 12.65 -4.45 -14.32
CA SER A 420 13.36 -3.18 -14.14
C SER A 420 13.98 -3.01 -12.75
N ASP A 421 13.64 -3.90 -11.80
CA ASP A 421 13.90 -3.72 -10.36
C ASP A 421 13.38 -2.34 -9.87
N VAL A 422 12.07 -2.14 -10.03
CA VAL A 422 11.41 -0.90 -9.58
C VAL A 422 10.10 -1.23 -8.87
N GLY A 423 10.08 -0.92 -7.58
CA GLY A 423 8.88 -0.87 -6.75
C GLY A 423 8.42 0.56 -6.55
N VAL A 424 7.11 0.81 -6.67
CA VAL A 424 6.46 2.02 -6.14
C VAL A 424 5.59 1.62 -4.96
N ILE A 425 5.74 2.35 -3.86
CA ILE A 425 4.95 2.19 -2.64
C ILE A 425 4.25 3.50 -2.32
N THR A 426 2.95 3.42 -2.02
CA THR A 426 2.17 4.52 -1.43
C THR A 426 1.57 4.08 -0.11
N THR A 427 1.66 4.92 0.92
CA THR A 427 1.14 4.62 2.27
C THR A 427 0.24 5.73 2.79
N THR A 428 -0.74 5.36 3.60
CA THR A 428 -1.46 6.28 4.50
C THR A 428 -1.55 5.68 5.89
N LEU A 429 -1.13 6.47 6.88
CA LEU A 429 -1.12 6.15 8.30
C LEU A 429 -2.00 7.17 9.03
N ILE A 430 -2.94 6.68 9.84
CA ILE A 430 -4.00 7.48 10.48
C ILE A 430 -4.35 6.89 11.85
N SER A 431 -4.72 7.72 12.83
CA SER A 431 -5.23 7.21 14.12
C SER A 431 -6.63 6.62 13.96
N ASP A 432 -6.93 5.55 14.70
CA ASP A 432 -8.16 4.77 14.51
C ASP A 432 -9.46 5.59 14.66
N GLU A 433 -9.46 6.58 15.54
CA GLU A 433 -10.60 7.48 15.77
C GLU A 433 -10.89 8.44 14.59
N LYS A 434 -10.03 8.48 13.57
CA LYS A 434 -10.10 9.40 12.42
C LYS A 434 -10.40 8.73 11.09
N ILE A 435 -10.35 7.40 10.96
CA ILE A 435 -10.49 6.69 9.67
C ILE A 435 -11.75 7.12 8.90
N VAL A 436 -12.88 7.28 9.60
CA VAL A 436 -14.17 7.68 9.00
C VAL A 436 -14.13 9.10 8.41
N ASP A 437 -13.36 10.03 9.02
CA ASP A 437 -13.21 11.40 8.52
C ASP A 437 -12.41 11.45 7.19
N TYR A 438 -11.51 10.48 6.95
CA TYR A 438 -10.54 10.49 5.85
C TYR A 438 -10.61 9.27 4.89
N ASN A 439 -11.61 8.37 5.02
CA ASN A 439 -11.77 7.15 4.19
C ASN A 439 -11.63 7.43 2.68
N GLU A 440 -12.16 8.54 2.19
CA GLU A 440 -12.08 8.88 0.77
C GLU A 440 -10.65 9.14 0.29
N LEU A 441 -9.83 9.80 1.12
CA LEU A 441 -8.44 10.06 0.79
C LEU A 441 -7.63 8.77 0.85
N ILE A 442 -7.79 7.97 1.92
CA ILE A 442 -7.20 6.63 2.08
C ILE A 442 -7.46 5.78 0.83
N VAL A 443 -8.73 5.48 0.54
CA VAL A 443 -9.14 4.61 -0.57
C VAL A 443 -8.68 5.20 -1.91
N SER A 444 -8.67 6.53 -2.08
CA SER A 444 -8.17 7.15 -3.32
C SER A 444 -6.66 7.04 -3.53
N THR A 445 -5.89 6.69 -2.50
CA THR A 445 -4.43 6.48 -2.58
C THR A 445 -3.98 5.02 -2.50
N THR A 446 -4.85 4.12 -2.02
CA THR A 446 -4.54 2.68 -1.93
C THR A 446 -5.35 1.81 -2.88
N SER A 447 -6.37 2.37 -3.55
CA SER A 447 -7.02 1.76 -4.72
C SER A 447 -6.52 2.39 -6.03
N GLU A 448 -7.09 1.92 -7.14
CA GLU A 448 -6.27 1.62 -8.31
C GLU A 448 -5.79 2.84 -9.10
N VAL A 449 -4.54 2.73 -9.59
CA VAL A 449 -3.96 3.56 -10.64
C VAL A 449 -3.88 5.07 -10.34
N ILE A 450 -3.32 5.42 -9.19
CA ILE A 450 -2.78 6.76 -8.97
C ILE A 450 -1.46 7.04 -9.73
N LYS A 451 -0.85 6.07 -10.41
CA LYS A 451 0.49 6.22 -11.02
C LYS A 451 0.55 6.02 -12.54
N ALA A 452 1.56 6.61 -13.18
CA ALA A 452 1.93 6.38 -14.58
C ALA A 452 3.45 6.53 -14.79
N PRO A 453 4.04 6.04 -15.91
CA PRO A 453 5.41 6.36 -16.30
C PRO A 453 5.66 7.87 -16.43
N THR A 454 6.91 8.33 -16.23
CA THR A 454 7.26 9.76 -16.34
C THR A 454 7.27 10.30 -17.78
N ASP A 455 7.28 9.42 -18.79
CA ASP A 455 7.15 9.73 -20.21
C ASP A 455 5.73 9.46 -20.77
N ALA A 456 4.77 9.13 -19.90
CA ALA A 456 3.38 8.86 -20.28
C ALA A 456 2.70 10.03 -21.02
N THR A 457 2.14 9.74 -22.19
CA THR A 457 1.27 10.68 -22.90
C THR A 457 -0.11 10.67 -22.25
N LEU A 458 -0.52 11.82 -21.71
CA LEU A 458 -1.84 12.02 -21.09
C LEU A 458 -2.74 12.79 -22.07
N GLU A 459 -3.84 12.17 -22.48
CA GLU A 459 -4.88 12.82 -23.28
C GLU A 459 -6.14 13.10 -22.45
N LEU A 460 -6.87 14.16 -22.83
CA LEU A 460 -8.11 14.59 -22.16
C LEU A 460 -9.33 13.96 -22.83
N ALA A 461 -10.23 13.39 -22.03
CA ALA A 461 -11.57 12.98 -22.41
C ALA A 461 -12.64 13.88 -21.76
N ASN A 462 -13.79 13.99 -22.43
CA ASN A 462 -14.97 14.68 -21.94
C ASN A 462 -16.21 13.88 -22.34
N ASP A 463 -16.70 13.04 -21.42
CA ASP A 463 -17.93 12.27 -21.65
C ASP A 463 -19.16 13.02 -21.13
N SER A 464 -20.33 12.74 -21.68
CA SER A 464 -21.57 13.44 -21.35
C SER A 464 -22.76 12.49 -21.34
N PHE A 465 -23.51 12.52 -20.24
CA PHE A 465 -24.60 11.60 -19.95
C PHE A 465 -25.87 12.36 -19.57
N VAL A 466 -27.02 11.72 -19.74
CA VAL A 466 -28.30 12.21 -19.23
C VAL A 466 -28.72 11.33 -18.06
N ALA A 467 -28.96 11.95 -16.91
CA ALA A 467 -29.35 11.24 -15.70
C ALA A 467 -30.67 10.46 -15.87
N VAL A 468 -30.71 9.25 -15.33
CA VAL A 468 -31.94 8.44 -15.21
C VAL A 468 -32.64 8.71 -13.87
N ASP A 469 -33.84 8.16 -13.68
CA ASP A 469 -34.55 8.33 -12.41
C ASP A 469 -33.96 7.44 -11.31
N GLN A 470 -33.68 8.02 -10.15
CA GLN A 470 -32.98 7.41 -9.03
C GLN A 470 -33.68 7.81 -7.73
N ALA A 471 -34.84 7.19 -7.47
CA ALA A 471 -35.78 7.61 -6.44
C ALA A 471 -35.90 6.61 -5.28
N ALA A 472 -35.52 7.05 -4.08
CA ALA A 472 -35.57 6.32 -2.81
C ALA A 472 -34.77 5.01 -2.79
N SER A 473 -33.60 5.05 -2.15
CA SER A 473 -32.64 3.95 -2.03
C SER A 473 -33.24 2.71 -1.37
N LYS A 474 -33.64 1.76 -2.22
CA LYS A 474 -33.73 0.34 -1.85
C LYS A 474 -32.36 -0.30 -2.00
N ALA A 475 -32.07 -1.31 -1.20
CA ALA A 475 -30.89 -2.13 -1.36
C ALA A 475 -31.25 -3.61 -1.23
N ASP A 476 -30.67 -4.45 -2.08
CA ASP A 476 -30.83 -5.90 -2.02
C ASP A 476 -29.45 -6.53 -1.84
N PHE A 477 -29.36 -7.49 -0.92
CA PHE A 477 -28.12 -8.20 -0.61
C PHE A 477 -28.27 -9.69 -0.89
N LEU A 478 -27.33 -10.26 -1.64
CA LEU A 478 -27.15 -11.69 -1.77
C LEU A 478 -25.93 -12.10 -0.92
N PHE A 479 -26.17 -12.69 0.25
CA PHE A 479 -25.11 -13.33 1.02
C PHE A 479 -24.84 -14.73 0.46
N VAL A 480 -23.56 -15.07 0.36
CA VAL A 480 -23.05 -16.28 -0.31
C VAL A 480 -22.06 -16.89 0.67
N ILE A 481 -22.59 -17.69 1.59
CA ILE A 481 -21.88 -18.08 2.79
C ILE A 481 -21.40 -19.52 2.63
N ASP A 482 -20.09 -19.69 2.81
CA ASP A 482 -19.43 -20.98 2.82
C ASP A 482 -19.96 -21.90 3.93
N ASN A 483 -20.22 -23.14 3.54
CA ASN A 483 -20.82 -24.19 4.34
C ASN A 483 -19.90 -25.42 4.52
N SER A 484 -18.60 -25.22 4.30
CA SER A 484 -17.48 -26.12 4.62
C SER A 484 -17.38 -26.44 6.12
N GLY A 485 -16.45 -27.33 6.48
CA GLY A 485 -16.23 -27.77 7.86
C GLY A 485 -15.76 -26.66 8.82
N SER A 486 -14.83 -25.83 8.33
CA SER A 486 -14.10 -24.78 9.06
C SER A 486 -14.98 -23.61 9.51
N MET A 487 -15.86 -23.13 8.63
CA MET A 487 -16.69 -21.90 8.73
C MET A 487 -17.64 -21.75 9.95
N SER A 488 -17.53 -22.61 10.97
CA SER A 488 -18.39 -22.64 12.16
C SER A 488 -18.45 -21.30 12.91
N ASP A 489 -17.29 -20.69 13.15
CA ASP A 489 -17.18 -19.54 14.05
C ASP A 489 -17.46 -18.22 13.30
N GLU A 490 -17.27 -18.22 11.99
CA GLU A 490 -17.43 -17.13 11.03
C GLU A 490 -18.92 -16.96 10.71
N GLN A 491 -19.61 -18.06 10.36
CA GLN A 491 -21.09 -18.15 10.32
C GLN A 491 -21.69 -17.72 11.67
N THR A 492 -21.02 -18.07 12.78
CA THR A 492 -21.46 -17.72 14.12
C THR A 492 -21.15 -16.26 14.49
N ALA A 493 -20.17 -15.60 13.88
CA ALA A 493 -19.85 -14.19 14.05
C ALA A 493 -20.83 -13.32 13.26
N ILE A 494 -20.96 -13.52 11.94
CA ILE A 494 -21.83 -12.70 11.09
C ILE A 494 -23.30 -12.80 11.49
N SER A 495 -23.77 -14.00 11.86
CA SER A 495 -25.14 -14.21 12.36
C SER A 495 -25.42 -13.49 13.70
N LYS A 496 -24.43 -13.27 14.57
CA LYS A 496 -24.63 -12.43 15.78
C LYS A 496 -24.78 -10.94 15.45
N LEU A 497 -24.27 -10.51 14.30
CA LEU A 497 -24.29 -9.11 13.88
C LEU A 497 -25.56 -8.72 13.13
N THR A 498 -26.43 -9.67 12.78
CA THR A 498 -27.69 -9.43 12.04
C THR A 498 -28.58 -8.33 12.65
N GLN A 499 -28.64 -8.23 13.99
CA GLN A 499 -29.34 -7.12 14.66
C GLN A 499 -28.66 -5.76 14.36
N SER A 500 -27.32 -5.66 14.47
CA SER A 500 -26.57 -4.42 14.18
C SER A 500 -26.62 -4.06 12.70
N PHE A 501 -26.53 -5.06 11.81
CA PHE A 501 -26.75 -4.93 10.37
C PHE A 501 -28.11 -4.27 10.11
N SER A 502 -29.18 -4.85 10.64
CA SER A 502 -30.54 -4.34 10.48
C SER A 502 -30.70 -2.92 11.05
N ASP A 503 -30.15 -2.64 12.23
CA ASP A 503 -30.20 -1.31 12.83
C ASP A 503 -29.47 -0.27 11.97
N THR A 504 -28.31 -0.58 11.39
CA THR A 504 -27.59 0.34 10.50
C THR A 504 -28.41 0.71 9.26
N PHE A 505 -29.00 -0.26 8.56
CA PHE A 505 -29.85 0.03 7.39
C PHE A 505 -31.12 0.82 7.76
N VAL A 506 -31.78 0.48 8.86
CA VAL A 506 -32.97 1.18 9.35
C VAL A 506 -32.64 2.62 9.77
N ASN A 507 -31.50 2.85 10.43
CA ASN A 507 -31.05 4.19 10.81
C ASN A 507 -30.64 5.04 9.58
N SER A 508 -30.06 4.43 8.55
CA SER A 508 -29.79 5.07 7.25
C SER A 508 -31.06 5.32 6.42
N GLY A 509 -32.21 4.76 6.81
CA GLY A 509 -33.49 4.93 6.11
C GLY A 509 -33.61 4.14 4.81
N ILE A 510 -32.80 3.09 4.64
CA ILE A 510 -32.74 2.26 3.43
C ILE A 510 -33.79 1.14 3.50
N ASP A 511 -34.59 0.98 2.45
CA ASP A 511 -35.53 -0.14 2.29
C ASP A 511 -34.73 -1.38 1.83
N PHE A 512 -34.23 -2.17 2.78
CA PHE A 512 -33.35 -3.31 2.49
C PHE A 512 -34.07 -4.67 2.54
N MET A 513 -33.55 -5.62 1.74
CA MET A 513 -33.86 -7.05 1.80
C MET A 513 -32.56 -7.86 1.64
N VAL A 514 -32.47 -9.02 2.29
CA VAL A 514 -31.33 -9.91 2.22
C VAL A 514 -31.81 -11.32 1.86
N GLY A 515 -31.22 -11.91 0.83
CA GLY A 515 -31.31 -13.33 0.52
C GLY A 515 -29.97 -14.01 0.79
N THR A 516 -29.99 -15.30 1.14
CA THR A 516 -28.76 -16.07 1.39
C THR A 516 -28.75 -17.34 0.54
N ILE A 517 -27.61 -17.62 -0.10
CA ILE A 517 -27.26 -18.89 -0.76
C ILE A 517 -25.96 -19.42 -0.17
N THR A 518 -25.49 -20.58 -0.65
CA THR A 518 -24.18 -21.13 -0.28
C THR A 518 -23.22 -21.14 -1.45
N THR A 519 -21.94 -21.24 -1.15
CA THR A 519 -20.83 -21.46 -2.10
C THR A 519 -20.95 -22.75 -2.92
N ASP A 520 -21.82 -23.69 -2.53
CA ASP A 520 -22.07 -24.97 -3.20
C ASP A 520 -23.46 -25.12 -3.86
N SER A 521 -24.35 -24.12 -3.73
CA SER A 521 -25.74 -24.16 -4.21
C SER A 521 -26.33 -22.77 -4.49
N ASP A 522 -27.04 -22.63 -5.62
CA ASP A 522 -27.83 -21.43 -5.93
C ASP A 522 -29.22 -21.41 -5.25
N GLU A 523 -29.61 -22.44 -4.50
CA GLU A 523 -30.90 -22.47 -3.80
C GLU A 523 -30.98 -21.47 -2.64
N LEU A 524 -31.86 -20.47 -2.77
CA LEU A 524 -32.15 -19.48 -1.72
C LEU A 524 -32.66 -20.15 -0.43
N ARG A 525 -32.02 -19.79 0.68
CA ARG A 525 -32.32 -20.30 2.03
C ARG A 525 -33.61 -19.72 2.62
N GLY A 526 -34.08 -20.34 3.69
CA GLY A 526 -35.16 -19.83 4.54
C GLY A 526 -36.48 -19.61 3.80
N VAL A 527 -36.83 -18.33 3.62
CA VAL A 527 -38.03 -17.88 2.90
C VAL A 527 -37.69 -17.16 1.59
N GLY A 528 -36.43 -17.19 1.16
CA GLY A 528 -35.87 -16.26 0.18
C GLY A 528 -35.51 -14.92 0.81
N PHE A 529 -35.57 -13.85 0.01
CA PHE A 529 -35.24 -12.50 0.46
C PHE A 529 -36.16 -12.01 1.59
N THR A 530 -35.57 -11.52 2.68
CA THR A 530 -36.26 -11.09 3.90
C THR A 530 -35.51 -9.96 4.60
N ASN A 531 -36.17 -9.32 5.57
CA ASN A 531 -35.56 -8.44 6.57
C ASN A 531 -36.06 -8.74 8.00
N ASP A 532 -36.66 -9.93 8.21
CA ASP A 532 -36.90 -10.45 9.56
C ASP A 532 -35.58 -10.94 10.17
N ILE A 533 -35.19 -10.31 11.29
CA ILE A 533 -33.88 -10.53 11.94
C ILE A 533 -33.70 -11.99 12.36
N VAL A 534 -34.74 -12.66 12.85
CA VAL A 534 -34.63 -14.07 13.31
C VAL A 534 -34.42 -15.00 12.12
N GLN A 535 -35.12 -14.76 11.01
CA GLN A 535 -34.92 -15.52 9.78
C GLN A 535 -33.51 -15.30 9.21
N LEU A 536 -32.97 -14.08 9.26
CA LEU A 536 -31.59 -13.80 8.83
C LEU A 536 -30.52 -14.38 9.78
N GLU A 537 -30.76 -14.42 11.09
CA GLU A 537 -29.88 -15.12 12.04
C GLU A 537 -29.74 -16.62 11.71
N ASP A 538 -30.86 -17.27 11.35
CA ASP A 538 -30.88 -18.69 10.91
C ASP A 538 -30.33 -18.88 9.48
N ASP A 539 -30.62 -17.95 8.56
CA ASP A 539 -30.14 -18.06 7.17
C ASP A 539 -28.63 -17.82 7.04
N PHE A 540 -28.04 -16.97 7.88
CA PHE A 540 -26.58 -16.78 7.96
C PHE A 540 -25.82 -17.95 8.59
N LYS A 541 -26.51 -19.03 8.99
CA LYS A 541 -25.92 -20.29 9.45
C LYS A 541 -26.32 -21.47 8.54
N PRO A 542 -25.69 -21.62 7.36
CA PRO A 542 -25.91 -22.81 6.54
C PRO A 542 -25.47 -24.12 7.21
N GLY A 543 -24.59 -24.05 8.22
CA GLY A 543 -23.98 -25.20 8.86
C GLY A 543 -22.72 -25.65 8.12
N THR A 544 -22.05 -26.65 8.65
CA THR A 544 -20.70 -27.07 8.24
C THR A 544 -20.70 -28.48 7.65
N SER A 545 -21.45 -28.66 6.56
CA SER A 545 -21.66 -30.00 5.94
C SER A 545 -21.92 -29.97 4.43
N GLY A 546 -21.50 -28.89 3.76
CA GLY A 546 -21.61 -28.69 2.32
C GLY A 546 -20.45 -29.28 1.54
N SER A 547 -19.81 -28.45 0.72
CA SER A 547 -18.57 -28.81 0.00
C SER A 547 -17.31 -28.59 0.86
N ALA A 548 -16.18 -28.96 0.27
CA ALA A 548 -14.85 -28.40 0.52
C ALA A 548 -14.26 -28.12 -0.87
N ARG A 549 -14.96 -27.22 -1.58
CA ARG A 549 -14.86 -26.81 -2.98
C ARG A 549 -15.65 -25.53 -3.20
N GLU A 550 -15.08 -24.39 -2.87
CA GLU A 550 -15.87 -23.19 -2.67
C GLU A 550 -16.01 -22.34 -3.93
N ARG A 551 -17.26 -22.17 -4.39
CA ARG A 551 -17.58 -21.65 -5.72
C ARG A 551 -18.57 -20.49 -5.67
N GLY A 552 -18.39 -19.61 -4.67
CA GLY A 552 -19.31 -18.52 -4.37
C GLY A 552 -19.64 -17.65 -5.58
N ILE A 553 -18.64 -17.29 -6.38
CA ILE A 553 -18.82 -16.49 -7.61
C ILE A 553 -19.75 -17.23 -8.61
N TYR A 554 -19.47 -18.50 -8.89
CA TYR A 554 -20.24 -19.28 -9.87
C TYR A 554 -21.71 -19.47 -9.47
N TYR A 555 -21.98 -19.79 -8.20
CA TYR A 555 -23.37 -19.97 -7.76
C TYR A 555 -24.10 -18.64 -7.60
N SER A 556 -23.39 -17.55 -7.29
CA SER A 556 -23.94 -16.19 -7.38
C SER A 556 -24.35 -15.84 -8.82
N GLU A 557 -23.49 -16.13 -9.81
CA GLU A 557 -23.83 -15.91 -11.23
C GLU A 557 -25.01 -16.78 -11.67
N LEU A 558 -25.11 -18.04 -11.24
CA LEU A 558 -26.28 -18.88 -11.52
C LEU A 558 -27.56 -18.31 -10.88
N ALA A 559 -27.48 -17.89 -9.61
CA ALA A 559 -28.62 -17.38 -8.86
C ALA A 559 -29.15 -16.06 -9.44
N LEU A 560 -28.25 -15.15 -9.83
CA LEU A 560 -28.53 -13.82 -10.39
C LEU A 560 -28.81 -13.82 -11.90
N SER A 561 -28.43 -14.86 -12.63
CA SER A 561 -28.72 -15.00 -14.07
C SER A 561 -30.22 -15.09 -14.34
N SER A 562 -30.65 -14.74 -15.56
CA SER A 562 -32.07 -14.86 -15.92
C SER A 562 -32.54 -16.32 -15.92
N GLY A 563 -33.59 -16.60 -15.15
CA GLY A 563 -34.07 -17.94 -14.81
C GLY A 563 -33.41 -18.57 -13.58
N GLY A 564 -32.45 -17.89 -12.95
CA GLY A 564 -31.85 -18.22 -11.66
C GLY A 564 -32.77 -17.94 -10.48
N THR A 565 -32.41 -18.41 -9.28
CA THR A 565 -33.26 -18.36 -8.08
C THR A 565 -33.58 -16.94 -7.60
N VAL A 566 -32.66 -15.98 -7.79
CA VAL A 566 -32.81 -14.57 -7.41
C VAL A 566 -33.69 -13.83 -8.42
N ASP A 567 -33.45 -14.01 -9.72
CA ASP A 567 -34.31 -13.49 -10.81
C ASP A 567 -35.74 -14.03 -10.70
N LEU A 568 -35.90 -15.34 -10.49
CA LEU A 568 -37.21 -15.98 -10.28
C LEU A 568 -37.93 -15.51 -9.00
N SER A 569 -37.19 -15.00 -8.01
CA SER A 569 -37.74 -14.37 -6.81
C SER A 569 -38.12 -12.89 -7.02
N GLY A 570 -37.76 -12.30 -8.16
CA GLY A 570 -38.03 -10.90 -8.51
C GLY A 570 -36.99 -9.91 -7.96
N TYR A 571 -35.73 -10.32 -7.84
CA TYR A 571 -34.62 -9.54 -7.30
C TYR A 571 -33.50 -9.33 -8.35
N PRO A 572 -32.82 -8.16 -8.37
CA PRO A 572 -33.08 -6.96 -7.55
C PRO A 572 -34.46 -6.35 -7.80
N ARG A 573 -35.06 -5.81 -6.73
CA ARG A 573 -36.34 -5.10 -6.77
C ARG A 573 -36.21 -3.87 -7.66
N GLU A 574 -37.29 -3.51 -8.36
CA GLU A 574 -37.31 -2.31 -9.22
C GLU A 574 -36.87 -1.06 -8.44
N GLY A 575 -35.72 -0.48 -8.82
CA GLY A 575 -35.10 0.68 -8.16
C GLY A 575 -34.15 0.36 -6.99
N ALA A 576 -33.77 -0.90 -6.77
CA ALA A 576 -32.78 -1.29 -5.76
C ALA A 576 -31.36 -1.41 -6.34
N SER A 577 -30.35 -1.06 -5.54
CA SER A 577 -28.97 -1.48 -5.77
C SER A 577 -28.77 -2.92 -5.28
N MET A 578 -28.20 -3.81 -6.11
CA MET A 578 -27.78 -5.15 -5.67
C MET A 578 -26.35 -5.11 -5.16
N SER A 579 -26.10 -5.75 -4.02
CA SER A 579 -24.77 -6.10 -3.52
C SER A 579 -24.69 -7.60 -3.24
N VAL A 580 -23.52 -8.19 -3.47
CA VAL A 580 -23.22 -9.59 -3.18
C VAL A 580 -22.16 -9.63 -2.09
N VAL A 581 -22.32 -10.49 -1.09
CA VAL A 581 -21.38 -10.62 0.03
C VAL A 581 -20.95 -12.08 0.10
N ILE A 582 -19.72 -12.35 -0.33
CA ILE A 582 -19.15 -13.70 -0.38
C ILE A 582 -18.28 -13.91 0.87
N MET A 583 -18.46 -15.05 1.54
CA MET A 583 -17.71 -15.41 2.75
C MET A 583 -17.17 -16.84 2.58
N SER A 584 -15.86 -17.04 2.66
CA SER A 584 -15.21 -18.36 2.59
C SER A 584 -13.76 -18.30 3.12
N ASP A 585 -13.30 -19.36 3.78
CA ASP A 585 -11.90 -19.53 4.20
C ASP A 585 -11.09 -20.42 3.25
N GLU A 586 -11.63 -20.76 2.07
CA GLU A 586 -10.94 -21.46 0.99
C GLU A 586 -10.80 -20.61 -0.30
N GLU A 587 -9.80 -20.98 -1.12
CA GLU A 587 -9.58 -20.50 -2.49
C GLU A 587 -10.84 -20.52 -3.40
N SER A 588 -10.89 -19.63 -4.39
CA SER A 588 -12.05 -19.53 -5.30
C SER A 588 -12.01 -20.59 -6.42
N GLN A 589 -12.68 -21.73 -6.22
CA GLN A 589 -12.67 -22.86 -7.15
C GLN A 589 -13.66 -22.70 -8.34
N TYR A 590 -13.74 -21.52 -8.95
CA TYR A 590 -14.67 -21.23 -10.05
C TYR A 590 -14.53 -22.24 -11.20
N GLN A 591 -13.31 -22.49 -11.69
CA GLN A 591 -13.04 -23.57 -12.65
C GLN A 591 -13.13 -24.95 -11.98
N ARG A 592 -14.29 -25.62 -12.10
CA ARG A 592 -14.50 -26.97 -11.53
C ARG A 592 -14.03 -28.07 -12.47
N TYR A 593 -14.08 -27.82 -13.78
CA TYR A 593 -13.71 -28.74 -14.84
C TYR A 593 -12.87 -28.04 -15.91
N THR A 594 -12.02 -28.80 -16.60
CA THR A 594 -11.13 -28.33 -17.70
C THR A 594 -11.86 -27.86 -18.97
N ASN A 595 -13.18 -27.68 -18.91
CA ASN A 595 -14.01 -27.09 -19.97
C ASN A 595 -14.83 -25.88 -19.49
N ASP A 596 -14.79 -25.57 -18.19
CA ASP A 596 -15.38 -24.36 -17.63
C ASP A 596 -14.46 -23.18 -18.01
N PRO A 597 -15.01 -21.98 -18.27
CA PRO A 597 -14.18 -20.81 -18.54
C PRO A 597 -13.40 -20.39 -17.29
N GLU A 598 -12.26 -19.74 -17.51
CA GLU A 598 -11.59 -18.91 -16.51
C GLU A 598 -12.51 -17.75 -16.12
N PHE A 599 -12.55 -17.40 -14.83
CA PHE A 599 -13.29 -16.24 -14.39
C PHE A 599 -12.50 -14.99 -14.76
N ASP A 600 -13.17 -14.01 -15.37
CA ASP A 600 -12.60 -12.70 -15.64
C ASP A 600 -13.24 -11.68 -14.69
N PRO A 601 -12.53 -11.18 -13.67
CA PRO A 601 -13.09 -10.21 -12.72
C PRO A 601 -13.51 -8.90 -13.38
N ASN A 602 -13.08 -8.63 -14.62
CA ASN A 602 -13.43 -7.42 -15.38
C ASN A 602 -14.60 -7.60 -16.36
N ASN A 603 -15.05 -8.84 -16.59
CA ASN A 603 -15.96 -9.19 -17.70
C ASN A 603 -16.90 -10.35 -17.29
N ASN A 604 -17.82 -10.04 -16.38
CA ASN A 604 -18.71 -10.97 -15.70
C ASN A 604 -20.08 -10.34 -15.41
N LEU A 605 -21.02 -11.14 -14.88
CA LEU A 605 -22.38 -10.70 -14.60
C LEU A 605 -22.45 -9.52 -13.62
N PHE A 606 -21.55 -9.45 -12.65
CA PHE A 606 -21.54 -8.42 -11.61
C PHE A 606 -21.16 -7.07 -12.19
N VAL A 607 -20.06 -7.01 -12.95
CA VAL A 607 -19.59 -5.80 -13.65
C VAL A 607 -20.62 -5.32 -14.67
N ASP A 608 -21.20 -6.22 -15.49
CA ASP A 608 -22.19 -5.87 -16.51
C ASP A 608 -23.48 -5.25 -15.95
N ASN A 609 -23.89 -5.66 -14.74
CA ASN A 609 -25.11 -5.14 -14.07
C ASN A 609 -24.79 -4.14 -12.93
N GLY A 610 -23.52 -3.75 -12.77
CA GLY A 610 -23.06 -2.82 -11.72
C GLY A 610 -23.22 -3.34 -10.29
N TYR A 611 -23.39 -4.65 -10.09
CA TYR A 611 -23.56 -5.27 -8.78
C TYR A 611 -22.26 -5.19 -7.99
N ARG A 612 -22.32 -4.69 -6.75
CA ARG A 612 -21.15 -4.52 -5.88
C ARG A 612 -20.86 -5.81 -5.12
N VAL A 613 -19.69 -6.41 -5.31
CA VAL A 613 -19.26 -7.61 -4.59
C VAL A 613 -18.37 -7.20 -3.42
N TYR A 614 -18.61 -7.81 -2.27
CA TYR A 614 -17.79 -7.72 -1.06
C TYR A 614 -17.29 -9.13 -0.72
N SER A 615 -16.06 -9.25 -0.24
CA SER A 615 -15.49 -10.52 0.19
C SER A 615 -15.00 -10.47 1.64
N LEU A 616 -15.39 -11.48 2.43
CA LEU A 616 -14.75 -11.80 3.70
C LEU A 616 -14.00 -13.12 3.44
N VAL A 617 -12.68 -13.03 3.26
CA VAL A 617 -11.84 -14.14 2.76
C VAL A 617 -10.47 -14.19 3.44
N GLN A 618 -9.81 -15.34 3.37
CA GLN A 618 -8.46 -15.57 3.89
C GLN A 618 -7.41 -14.78 3.08
N PRO A 619 -6.60 -13.87 3.67
CA PRO A 619 -5.66 -13.04 2.90
C PRO A 619 -4.51 -13.79 2.23
N SER A 620 -4.12 -14.95 2.76
CA SER A 620 -3.11 -15.83 2.13
C SER A 620 -3.53 -16.26 0.72
N ASP A 621 -4.83 -16.39 0.51
CA ASP A 621 -5.40 -16.99 -0.69
C ASP A 621 -5.49 -15.95 -1.82
N ALA A 622 -5.21 -14.67 -1.55
CA ALA A 622 -5.19 -13.57 -2.53
C ALA A 622 -4.21 -13.79 -3.72
N ARG A 623 -3.30 -14.79 -3.64
CA ARG A 623 -2.46 -15.22 -4.79
C ARG A 623 -3.23 -16.01 -5.86
N ASP A 624 -4.30 -16.70 -5.47
CA ASP A 624 -5.09 -17.61 -6.32
C ASP A 624 -6.61 -17.32 -6.25
N SER A 625 -7.04 -16.43 -5.36
CA SER A 625 -8.43 -16.02 -5.14
C SER A 625 -8.92 -15.05 -6.22
N GLN A 626 -10.19 -15.24 -6.57
CA GLN A 626 -10.95 -14.39 -7.48
C GLN A 626 -11.96 -13.51 -6.73
N TYR A 627 -12.07 -13.66 -5.41
CA TYR A 627 -13.09 -13.00 -4.58
C TYR A 627 -12.73 -11.55 -4.26
N ASP A 628 -11.45 -11.29 -3.95
CA ASP A 628 -10.85 -9.98 -3.69
C ASP A 628 -10.63 -9.18 -4.98
N ASP A 629 -10.16 -9.82 -6.05
CA ASP A 629 -10.05 -9.27 -7.40
C ASP A 629 -11.45 -8.80 -7.90
N LEU A 630 -12.48 -9.64 -7.74
CA LEU A 630 -13.89 -9.29 -8.05
C LEU A 630 -14.46 -8.18 -7.15
N SER A 631 -14.17 -8.22 -5.84
CA SER A 631 -14.66 -7.19 -4.91
C SER A 631 -14.01 -5.83 -5.17
N THR A 632 -12.76 -5.82 -5.61
CA THR A 632 -12.08 -4.61 -6.06
C THR A 632 -12.67 -4.12 -7.38
N SER A 633 -12.87 -5.00 -8.37
CA SER A 633 -13.39 -4.61 -9.68
C SER A 633 -14.80 -4.00 -9.66
N THR A 634 -15.60 -4.41 -8.68
CA THR A 634 -16.96 -3.92 -8.43
C THR A 634 -17.04 -2.88 -7.30
N PHE A 635 -15.91 -2.53 -6.69
CA PHE A 635 -15.75 -1.50 -5.65
C PHE A 635 -16.61 -1.76 -4.40
N GLY A 636 -16.62 -3.01 -3.93
CA GLY A 636 -16.91 -3.31 -2.54
C GLY A 636 -15.67 -3.05 -1.68
N LYS A 637 -15.42 -3.96 -0.74
CA LYS A 637 -14.19 -4.06 0.04
C LYS A 637 -13.90 -5.54 0.28
N THR A 638 -12.64 -5.82 0.60
CA THR A 638 -12.19 -7.13 1.10
C THR A 638 -11.98 -7.01 2.61
N LEU A 639 -12.16 -8.11 3.34
CA LEU A 639 -11.84 -8.22 4.76
C LEU A 639 -11.22 -9.60 5.02
N ASN A 640 -10.20 -9.64 5.86
CA ASN A 640 -9.67 -10.86 6.42
C ASN A 640 -10.78 -11.57 7.23
N ILE A 641 -11.18 -12.77 6.79
CA ILE A 641 -12.28 -13.52 7.40
C ILE A 641 -12.05 -13.83 8.89
N ASP A 642 -10.80 -14.00 9.31
CA ASP A 642 -10.44 -14.32 10.70
C ASP A 642 -10.67 -13.14 11.66
N VAL A 643 -10.67 -11.90 11.14
CA VAL A 643 -10.79 -10.66 11.94
C VAL A 643 -12.27 -10.36 12.21
N THR A 644 -12.91 -11.29 12.92
CA THR A 644 -14.34 -11.25 13.29
C THR A 644 -14.75 -10.00 14.08
N GLU A 645 -13.80 -9.28 14.70
CA GLU A 645 -14.05 -8.00 15.37
C GLU A 645 -14.28 -6.82 14.42
N GLU A 646 -13.80 -6.87 13.18
CA GLU A 646 -14.03 -5.84 12.16
C GLU A 646 -15.28 -6.09 11.28
N TYR A 647 -15.96 -7.24 11.45
CA TYR A 647 -17.18 -7.55 10.67
C TYR A 647 -18.27 -6.46 10.83
N GLN A 648 -18.33 -5.77 11.99
CA GLN A 648 -19.29 -4.68 12.19
C GLN A 648 -18.93 -3.44 11.37
N SER A 649 -17.66 -3.00 11.37
CA SER A 649 -17.21 -1.82 10.61
C SER A 649 -17.33 -2.04 9.10
N PHE A 650 -17.09 -3.28 8.67
CA PHE A 650 -17.30 -3.74 7.30
C PHE A 650 -18.79 -3.68 6.92
N VAL A 651 -19.70 -4.23 7.73
CA VAL A 651 -21.15 -4.13 7.53
C VAL A 651 -21.63 -2.67 7.52
N GLU A 652 -21.11 -1.81 8.38
CA GLU A 652 -21.43 -0.38 8.39
C GLU A 652 -20.95 0.31 7.10
N THR A 653 -19.79 -0.08 6.56
CA THR A 653 -19.32 0.37 5.25
C THR A 653 -20.22 -0.13 4.12
N MET A 654 -20.65 -1.40 4.14
CA MET A 654 -21.60 -1.95 3.17
C MET A 654 -22.92 -1.17 3.16
N ALA A 655 -23.41 -0.77 4.34
CA ALA A 655 -24.64 0.00 4.48
C ALA A 655 -24.51 1.47 4.04
N GLN A 656 -23.35 2.09 4.26
CA GLN A 656 -23.05 3.44 3.76
C GLN A 656 -22.97 3.51 2.23
N ASN A 657 -22.43 2.46 1.61
CA ASN A 657 -22.35 2.31 0.15
C ASN A 657 -23.69 1.95 -0.52
N ALA A 658 -24.68 1.51 0.24
CA ALA A 658 -25.92 0.96 -0.28
C ALA A 658 -26.91 2.05 -0.75
N GLY A 659 -27.66 1.76 -1.81
CA GLY A 659 -28.62 2.70 -2.39
C GLY A 659 -28.03 3.67 -3.41
N ALA A 660 -26.71 3.66 -3.64
CA ALA A 660 -26.13 4.18 -4.87
C ALA A 660 -26.58 3.27 -6.04
N ILE A 661 -27.49 3.77 -6.89
CA ILE A 661 -28.16 2.92 -7.89
C ILE A 661 -27.15 2.43 -8.94
N SER A 662 -27.04 1.11 -9.04
CA SER A 662 -26.02 0.33 -9.77
C SER A 662 -26.19 0.39 -11.29
N ALA A 663 -26.06 1.58 -11.86
CA ALA A 663 -25.93 1.82 -13.30
C ALA A 663 -24.88 2.92 -13.49
N GLY A 664 -23.61 2.55 -13.32
CA GLY A 664 -22.48 3.46 -13.42
C GLY A 664 -22.36 4.11 -14.81
N TYR A 665 -22.01 5.39 -14.84
CA TYR A 665 -21.77 6.12 -16.07
C TYR A 665 -20.38 5.75 -16.61
N LYS A 666 -20.35 4.76 -17.50
CA LYS A 666 -19.11 4.18 -18.05
C LYS A 666 -18.35 5.19 -18.91
N LEU A 667 -17.12 5.48 -18.51
CA LEU A 667 -16.17 6.35 -19.21
C LEU A 667 -15.69 5.67 -20.50
N VAL A 668 -15.70 6.41 -21.60
CA VAL A 668 -15.45 5.86 -22.95
C VAL A 668 -13.99 5.42 -23.13
N GLN A 669 -13.02 6.25 -22.74
CA GLN A 669 -11.60 5.94 -22.97
C GLN A 669 -11.06 4.88 -22.01
N ALA A 670 -11.68 4.74 -20.83
CA ALA A 670 -11.37 3.71 -19.85
C ALA A 670 -11.49 2.27 -20.41
N THR A 671 -12.24 2.08 -21.52
CA THR A 671 -12.33 0.79 -22.23
C THR A 671 -11.07 0.36 -22.98
N GLN A 672 -10.10 1.26 -23.17
CA GLN A 672 -8.86 1.01 -23.91
C GLN A 672 -7.60 1.54 -23.20
N TYR A 673 -7.79 2.46 -22.25
CA TYR A 673 -6.72 3.27 -21.67
C TYR A 673 -6.88 3.43 -20.17
N GLN A 674 -5.74 3.46 -19.50
CA GLN A 674 -5.62 3.66 -18.06
C GLN A 674 -6.01 5.10 -17.68
N VAL A 675 -7.17 5.29 -17.06
CA VAL A 675 -7.63 6.60 -16.55
C VAL A 675 -6.86 6.99 -15.30
N VAL A 676 -6.33 8.22 -15.27
CA VAL A 676 -5.72 8.81 -14.06
C VAL A 676 -6.85 9.16 -13.10
N SER A 677 -7.11 8.30 -12.12
CA SER A 677 -8.32 8.34 -11.28
C SER A 677 -8.52 9.69 -10.57
N SER A 678 -7.44 10.32 -10.10
CA SER A 678 -7.40 11.62 -9.42
C SER A 678 -7.51 12.84 -10.33
N SER A 679 -7.49 12.66 -11.66
CA SER A 679 -7.73 13.74 -12.66
C SER A 679 -9.22 14.03 -12.92
N ILE A 680 -10.10 13.11 -12.49
CA ILE A 680 -11.51 13.12 -12.88
C ILE A 680 -12.25 14.29 -12.21
N LYS A 681 -13.05 14.99 -13.01
CA LYS A 681 -13.92 16.09 -12.59
C LYS A 681 -15.34 15.88 -13.13
N VAL A 682 -16.31 15.85 -12.23
CA VAL A 682 -17.71 15.60 -12.56
C VAL A 682 -18.54 16.86 -12.31
N THR A 683 -19.38 17.22 -13.27
CA THR A 683 -20.34 18.32 -13.12
C THR A 683 -21.76 17.88 -13.46
N VAL A 684 -22.73 18.39 -12.73
CA VAL A 684 -24.16 18.12 -12.91
C VAL A 684 -24.88 19.43 -13.20
N ASN A 685 -25.47 19.53 -14.39
CA ASN A 685 -26.00 20.77 -14.98
C ASN A 685 -24.98 21.95 -14.98
N GLY A 686 -23.69 21.64 -15.03
CA GLY A 686 -22.58 22.61 -15.00
C GLY A 686 -22.16 23.09 -13.60
N LEU A 687 -22.72 22.53 -12.52
CA LEU A 687 -22.22 22.71 -11.16
C LEU A 687 -21.23 21.60 -10.81
N ASN A 688 -20.14 21.92 -10.10
CA ASN A 688 -19.21 20.91 -9.59
C ASN A 688 -19.94 19.97 -8.61
N VAL A 689 -19.58 18.69 -8.62
CA VAL A 689 -19.94 17.74 -7.57
C VAL A 689 -18.63 17.22 -7.00
N GLU A 690 -18.52 17.16 -5.67
CA GLU A 690 -17.30 16.70 -5.01
C GLU A 690 -17.19 15.17 -5.04
N ARG A 691 -15.96 14.64 -5.01
CA ARG A 691 -15.71 13.20 -4.87
C ARG A 691 -16.01 12.79 -3.43
N ASN A 692 -17.00 11.92 -3.22
CA ASN A 692 -17.40 11.48 -1.89
C ASN A 692 -18.35 10.25 -1.93
N ALA A 693 -18.02 9.19 -1.18
CA ALA A 693 -18.82 7.98 -1.01
C ALA A 693 -20.26 8.21 -0.55
N LEU A 694 -20.46 9.15 0.39
CA LEU A 694 -21.74 9.35 1.08
C LEU A 694 -22.63 10.36 0.34
N ASN A 695 -22.04 11.38 -0.27
CA ASN A 695 -22.76 12.52 -0.83
C ASN A 695 -22.00 13.20 -1.98
N GLY A 696 -21.58 12.43 -2.97
CA GLY A 696 -20.81 12.91 -4.11
C GLY A 696 -20.83 11.92 -5.26
N TRP A 697 -19.66 11.73 -5.88
CA TRP A 697 -19.40 10.68 -6.86
C TRP A 697 -18.09 9.95 -6.53
N GLN A 698 -17.90 8.77 -7.12
CA GLN A 698 -16.67 7.99 -7.08
C GLN A 698 -16.38 7.37 -8.45
N TYR A 699 -15.12 6.97 -8.69
CA TYR A 699 -14.68 6.29 -9.92
C TYR A 699 -14.28 4.85 -9.62
N TYR A 700 -14.64 3.96 -10.55
CA TYR A 700 -14.60 2.51 -10.44
C TYR A 700 -13.77 2.02 -11.64
N PRO A 701 -12.44 1.80 -11.51
CA PRO A 701 -11.57 1.68 -12.67
C PRO A 701 -11.81 0.43 -13.53
N LEU A 702 -12.05 -0.74 -12.93
CA LEU A 702 -12.29 -1.98 -13.67
C LEU A 702 -13.68 -2.06 -14.32
N SER A 703 -14.75 -1.66 -13.61
CA SER A 703 -16.06 -1.41 -14.27
C SER A 703 -16.05 -0.15 -15.16
N GLN A 704 -14.96 0.62 -15.14
CA GLN A 704 -14.66 1.79 -15.98
C GLN A 704 -15.68 2.93 -15.82
N SER A 705 -16.28 3.08 -14.63
CA SER A 705 -17.54 3.83 -14.45
C SER A 705 -17.51 4.85 -13.31
N ILE A 706 -18.40 5.84 -13.38
CA ILE A 706 -18.67 6.81 -12.31
C ILE A 706 -20.04 6.51 -11.68
N VAL A 707 -20.10 6.42 -10.35
CA VAL A 707 -21.35 6.25 -9.58
C VAL A 707 -21.55 7.46 -8.66
N PHE A 708 -22.81 7.82 -8.41
CA PHE A 708 -23.21 8.91 -7.50
C PHE A 708 -23.92 8.37 -6.25
N SER A 709 -23.78 9.10 -5.14
CA SER A 709 -24.31 8.70 -3.83
C SER A 709 -25.05 9.84 -3.12
N GLY A 710 -25.94 9.48 -2.20
CA GLY A 710 -26.63 10.43 -1.31
C GLY A 710 -27.44 11.50 -2.04
N SER A 711 -27.34 12.75 -1.58
CA SER A 711 -28.06 13.88 -2.21
C SER A 711 -27.37 14.45 -3.45
N ALA A 712 -26.19 13.95 -3.82
CA ALA A 712 -25.52 14.26 -5.07
C ALA A 712 -26.06 13.48 -6.27
N ILE A 713 -26.89 12.44 -6.03
CA ILE A 713 -27.61 11.67 -7.05
C ILE A 713 -28.34 12.62 -8.03
N PRO A 714 -27.97 12.63 -9.33
CA PRO A 714 -28.57 13.52 -10.31
C PRO A 714 -30.04 13.19 -10.59
N VAL A 715 -30.93 14.18 -10.49
CA VAL A 715 -32.35 14.00 -10.86
C VAL A 715 -32.51 13.68 -12.35
N ALA A 716 -33.51 12.84 -12.67
CA ALA A 716 -33.80 12.40 -14.04
C ALA A 716 -33.83 13.56 -15.06
N GLY A 717 -33.08 13.41 -16.15
CA GLY A 717 -32.93 14.42 -17.20
C GLY A 717 -31.88 15.50 -16.93
N ALA A 718 -31.17 15.49 -15.80
CA ALA A 718 -30.00 16.32 -15.59
C ALA A 718 -28.86 15.97 -16.57
N ASN A 719 -28.12 16.98 -17.03
CA ASN A 719 -26.96 16.79 -17.90
C ASN A 719 -25.70 16.61 -17.05
N ILE A 720 -25.06 15.45 -17.14
CA ILE A 720 -23.82 15.13 -16.43
C ILE A 720 -22.65 15.24 -17.42
N VAL A 721 -21.56 15.90 -17.03
CA VAL A 721 -20.31 15.97 -17.81
C VAL A 721 -19.16 15.48 -16.95
N MET A 722 -18.32 14.61 -17.52
CA MET A 722 -17.20 13.97 -16.85
C MET A 722 -15.93 14.23 -17.66
N ALA A 723 -15.07 15.10 -17.13
CA ALA A 723 -13.77 15.43 -17.71
C ALA A 723 -12.68 14.62 -16.99
N TYR A 724 -11.77 13.98 -17.72
CA TYR A 724 -10.74 13.12 -17.13
C TYR A 724 -9.55 12.89 -18.07
N GLN A 725 -8.41 12.49 -17.53
CA GLN A 725 -7.20 12.15 -18.28
C GLN A 725 -6.97 10.65 -18.33
N TYR A 726 -6.30 10.19 -19.38
CA TYR A 726 -5.90 8.79 -19.56
C TYR A 726 -4.52 8.67 -20.18
N VAL A 727 -3.78 7.63 -19.79
CA VAL A 727 -2.47 7.24 -20.33
C VAL A 727 -2.66 6.48 -21.64
N LYS A 728 -1.85 6.79 -22.65
CA LYS A 728 -2.03 6.37 -24.05
C LYS A 728 -0.79 5.73 -24.68
#